data_AF-A0A952X6P6-F1
#
_entry.id   AF-A0A952X6P6-F1
#
_cell.length_a   1.000
_cell.length_b   1.000
_cell.length_c   1.000
_cell.angle_alpha   90.00
_cell.angle_beta   90.00
_cell.angle_gamma   90.00
#
_symmetry.space_group_name_H-M   'P 1'
#
loop_
_entity.id
_entity.type
_entity.pdbx_description
1 polymer ?
#
loop_
_entity_poly.entity_id
_entity_poly.type
_entity_poly.pdbx_seq_one_letter_code
_entity_poly.pdbx_strand_id
1 'polypeptide(L)'
;MSNVIDMKDFFNFNTAIPQNCFESTAPWEPSEQVSELKARLLYSLKSCLSYLLPGGVFQRNKFYVGDVQGNPGQSLVVELEGNRIGMWHDFATGEGGDIISLWAAVTSKDTRSQFPEILADIAQWSGERTKSVYAMVSEIKKKHEATQEEEGPELLGAPTARWDYFDEANKLIACVYRYETDSGKQYRPWDVKTCRNRAPNPRPLYNIPGILKAKTVVLVEGEKSADSLMRHGITATTAMFGANAPIDKTDWEPLKNKHVIIWPDHDEPGQQYADKVSLKLKNLGVASIQILQIPENKPKGYDAADSDAEGVDLEDFIELCPKKTISINKMVPAFTLGQLLQDDSPMPSDVIAPRIVTPGGLLIFGGAPKVGKSDFLISWLVHMAAGIPFLEMKPAKPLKIFYLQTEIGYHYLRERLKQLELDPDVLEQMSNNLVITPQTRMLLNDEGIAQIVQTINDFFDPKTVDLIVIDPLRNIFDAGDHGTENDNNAMLFFLQERLERLRHLVNPNAGMIVAHHTKKITKKLLEEDPFQSLSGAGALRGFYTTGMILFRPDETKTPRQLIFELRNGERIDNKWVDKMGGKWSILEEESERLVNKHYGEKLDAERRRKHDIILQLIYDEARKGKLYTASQFCRAFENRSGLGGQHSIRDRIDVLATKGYIKFCKRAARKSKYGFLCVEAMDLKETKVDSETGEETTHFQPILPTHYKSAEDGTIIPLENPSLWFYHD
;
A
#
# COMPACT_ATOMS: atom_id res chain seq x y z
N MET A 1 -60.78 -41.70 -11.05
CA MET A 1 -62.22 -41.69 -11.40
C MET A 1 -62.82 -40.57 -10.59
N SER A 2 -63.48 -39.54 -11.11
CA SER A 2 -64.00 -39.25 -12.44
C SER A 2 -64.33 -37.75 -12.42
N ASN A 3 -63.72 -36.98 -13.31
CA ASN A 3 -64.22 -35.65 -13.68
C ASN A 3 -65.56 -35.84 -14.38
N VAL A 4 -66.66 -35.39 -13.77
CA VAL A 4 -67.85 -34.95 -14.50
C VAL A 4 -68.47 -33.83 -13.67
N ILE A 5 -68.31 -32.58 -14.11
CA ILE A 5 -69.21 -31.50 -13.72
C ILE A 5 -70.37 -31.53 -14.71
N ASP A 6 -71.58 -31.53 -14.16
CA ASP A 6 -72.84 -31.52 -14.88
C ASP A 6 -72.98 -30.23 -15.72
N MET A 7 -73.19 -30.37 -17.02
CA MET A 7 -73.26 -29.24 -17.97
C MET A 7 -74.50 -28.35 -17.79
N LYS A 8 -75.41 -28.67 -16.84
CA LYS A 8 -76.55 -27.80 -16.51
C LYS A 8 -76.26 -26.73 -15.46
N ASP A 9 -75.18 -26.85 -14.69
CA ASP A 9 -74.78 -25.80 -13.72
C ASP A 9 -73.93 -24.68 -14.36
N PHE A 10 -73.53 -24.83 -15.63
CA PHE A 10 -72.77 -23.80 -16.37
C PHE A 10 -73.64 -22.67 -16.93
N PHE A 11 -74.98 -22.72 -16.74
CA PHE A 11 -75.91 -21.72 -17.26
C PHE A 11 -76.79 -21.04 -16.19
N ASN A 12 -76.50 -21.22 -14.90
CA ASN A 12 -77.20 -20.52 -13.82
C ASN A 12 -76.34 -19.40 -13.22
N PHE A 13 -76.49 -18.18 -13.73
CA PHE A 13 -75.73 -16.98 -13.33
C PHE A 13 -76.23 -16.30 -12.04
N ASN A 14 -77.12 -16.93 -11.26
CA ASN A 14 -77.82 -16.27 -10.14
C ASN A 14 -77.28 -16.59 -8.73
N THR A 15 -76.08 -17.15 -8.58
CA THR A 15 -75.45 -17.37 -7.25
C THR A 15 -74.03 -16.83 -7.12
N ALA A 16 -73.61 -15.89 -7.98
CA ALA A 16 -72.37 -15.13 -7.82
C ALA A 16 -72.61 -13.81 -7.06
N ILE A 17 -71.72 -13.53 -6.11
CA ILE A 17 -71.66 -12.32 -5.27
C ILE A 17 -71.54 -11.07 -6.16
N PRO A 18 -72.18 -9.92 -5.84
CA PRO A 18 -72.09 -8.71 -6.66
C PRO A 18 -70.64 -8.24 -6.84
N GLN A 19 -70.21 -8.10 -8.10
CA GLN A 19 -69.01 -7.34 -8.45
C GLN A 19 -69.35 -5.86 -8.35
N ASN A 20 -69.16 -5.29 -7.16
CA ASN A 20 -69.26 -3.84 -6.99
C ASN A 20 -68.08 -3.15 -7.68
N CYS A 21 -68.45 -2.30 -8.64
CA CYS A 21 -67.64 -1.23 -9.18
C CYS A 21 -67.12 -0.36 -8.03
N PHE A 22 -65.81 -0.08 -7.99
CA PHE A 22 -65.26 0.99 -7.17
C PHE A 22 -64.77 2.10 -8.08
N GLU A 23 -65.56 3.17 -8.12
CA GLU A 23 -65.11 4.52 -8.43
C GLU A 23 -64.02 4.90 -7.40
N SER A 24 -62.82 5.21 -7.89
CA SER A 24 -61.70 5.68 -7.09
C SER A 24 -61.60 7.19 -7.22
N THR A 25 -61.97 7.89 -6.14
CA THR A 25 -61.81 9.33 -5.91
C THR A 25 -60.44 9.59 -5.28
N ALA A 26 -59.36 9.44 -6.04
CA ALA A 26 -58.00 9.82 -5.63
C ALA A 26 -57.57 11.16 -6.27
N PRO A 27 -56.86 12.05 -5.55
CA PRO A 27 -56.30 13.27 -6.12
C PRO A 27 -55.28 12.95 -7.22
N TRP A 28 -55.36 13.69 -8.31
CA TRP A 28 -54.55 13.56 -9.53
C TRP A 28 -53.04 13.50 -9.27
N GLU A 29 -52.40 12.37 -9.59
CA GLU A 29 -50.96 12.23 -9.80
C GLU A 29 -50.65 11.97 -11.29
N PRO A 30 -49.87 12.84 -11.97
CA PRO A 30 -49.63 12.74 -13.41
C PRO A 30 -48.95 11.45 -13.88
N SER A 31 -48.20 10.78 -12.99
CA SER A 31 -47.45 9.55 -13.31
C SER A 31 -48.33 8.30 -13.37
N GLU A 32 -49.41 8.23 -12.60
CA GLU A 32 -50.33 7.08 -12.62
C GLU A 32 -51.13 7.02 -13.92
N GLN A 33 -51.50 8.17 -14.51
CA GLN A 33 -52.18 8.25 -15.81
C GLN A 33 -51.34 7.71 -16.98
N VAL A 34 -50.03 8.01 -17.03
CA VAL A 34 -49.16 7.56 -18.14
C VAL A 34 -48.92 6.05 -18.08
N SER A 35 -48.67 5.52 -16.88
CA SER A 35 -48.49 4.08 -16.68
C SER A 35 -49.77 3.30 -16.97
N GLU A 36 -50.94 3.83 -16.58
CA GLU A 36 -52.23 3.23 -16.86
C GLU A 36 -52.58 3.29 -18.37
N LEU A 37 -52.34 4.42 -19.04
CA LEU A 37 -52.52 4.54 -20.49
C LEU A 37 -51.59 3.61 -21.26
N LYS A 38 -50.33 3.47 -20.83
CA LYS A 38 -49.39 2.51 -21.41
C LYS A 38 -49.89 1.07 -21.22
N ALA A 39 -50.40 0.72 -20.04
CA ALA A 39 -50.98 -0.59 -19.78
C ALA A 39 -52.21 -0.87 -20.66
N ARG A 40 -53.10 0.12 -20.84
CA ARG A 40 -54.28 0.04 -21.73
C ARG A 40 -53.86 -0.12 -23.20
N LEU A 41 -52.86 0.64 -23.67
CA LEU A 41 -52.31 0.51 -25.02
C LEU A 41 -51.69 -0.86 -25.28
N LEU A 42 -50.97 -1.42 -24.31
CA LEU A 42 -50.41 -2.77 -24.43
C LEU A 42 -51.51 -3.85 -24.38
N TYR A 43 -52.55 -3.65 -23.57
CA TYR A 43 -53.71 -4.55 -23.52
C TYR A 43 -54.49 -4.56 -24.85
N SER A 44 -54.60 -3.42 -25.53
CA SER A 44 -55.27 -3.27 -26.84
C SER A 44 -54.29 -3.13 -28.01
N LEU A 45 -53.07 -3.69 -27.90
CA LEU A 45 -51.95 -3.44 -28.83
C LEU A 45 -52.29 -3.73 -30.30
N LYS A 46 -52.97 -4.85 -30.58
CA LYS A 46 -53.36 -5.20 -31.97
C LYS A 46 -54.36 -4.19 -32.57
N SER A 47 -55.29 -3.69 -31.75
CA SER A 47 -56.26 -2.67 -32.17
C SER A 47 -55.58 -1.32 -32.36
N CYS A 48 -54.63 -0.97 -31.49
CA CYS A 48 -53.81 0.24 -31.59
C CYS A 48 -52.99 0.25 -32.89
N LEU A 49 -52.28 -0.84 -33.18
CA LEU A 49 -51.46 -0.95 -34.39
C LEU A 49 -52.30 -0.96 -35.68
N SER A 50 -53.46 -1.61 -35.67
CA SER A 50 -54.40 -1.56 -36.81
C SER A 50 -54.96 -0.17 -37.06
N TYR A 51 -55.10 0.64 -36.01
CA TYR A 51 -55.57 2.02 -36.10
C TYR A 51 -54.46 2.97 -36.60
N LEU A 52 -53.28 2.89 -36.00
CA LEU A 52 -52.16 3.77 -36.34
C LEU A 52 -51.57 3.45 -37.73
N LEU A 53 -51.52 2.17 -38.09
CA LEU A 53 -50.78 1.67 -39.25
C LEU A 53 -51.63 0.64 -40.02
N PRO A 54 -52.74 1.06 -40.65
CA PRO A 54 -53.71 0.13 -41.26
C PRO A 54 -53.14 -0.72 -42.41
N GLY A 55 -52.01 -0.32 -42.99
CA GLY A 55 -51.29 -1.07 -44.04
C GLY A 55 -50.36 -2.18 -43.53
N GLY A 56 -50.24 -2.36 -42.21
CA GLY A 56 -49.35 -3.37 -41.62
C GLY A 56 -49.95 -4.76 -41.52
N VAL A 57 -49.08 -5.77 -41.41
CA VAL A 57 -49.45 -7.19 -41.40
C VAL A 57 -49.01 -7.85 -40.09
N PHE A 58 -49.95 -8.52 -39.42
CA PHE A 58 -49.67 -9.35 -38.24
C PHE A 58 -49.12 -10.71 -38.68
N GLN A 59 -47.92 -11.07 -38.22
CA GLN A 59 -47.34 -12.37 -38.49
C GLN A 59 -46.67 -12.95 -37.24
N ARG A 60 -47.20 -14.09 -36.76
CA ARG A 60 -46.81 -14.73 -35.50
C ARG A 60 -46.88 -13.73 -34.34
N ASN A 61 -45.73 -13.40 -33.74
CA ASN A 61 -45.62 -12.55 -32.55
C ASN A 61 -45.14 -11.13 -32.89
N LYS A 62 -45.16 -10.75 -34.17
CA LYS A 62 -44.72 -9.42 -34.63
C LYS A 62 -45.72 -8.80 -35.59
N PHE A 63 -45.70 -7.48 -35.65
CA PHE A 63 -46.42 -6.67 -36.64
C PHE A 63 -45.41 -5.98 -37.54
N TYR A 64 -45.62 -6.07 -38.86
CA TYR A 64 -44.71 -5.55 -39.88
C TYR A 64 -45.40 -4.47 -40.70
N VAL A 65 -44.72 -3.36 -40.94
CA VAL A 65 -45.13 -2.31 -41.88
C VAL A 65 -43.90 -1.65 -42.50
N GLY A 66 -44.04 -0.94 -43.62
CA GLY A 66 -42.92 -0.36 -44.34
C GLY A 66 -42.28 0.85 -43.65
N ASP A 67 -43.08 1.67 -42.98
CA ASP A 67 -42.64 2.88 -42.28
C ASP A 67 -43.74 3.40 -41.32
N VAL A 68 -43.45 4.49 -40.62
CA VAL A 68 -44.38 5.20 -39.72
C VAL A 68 -45.56 5.87 -40.45
N GLN A 69 -45.54 5.96 -41.77
CA GLN A 69 -46.65 6.46 -42.58
C GLN A 69 -47.64 5.34 -42.96
N GLY A 70 -47.33 4.08 -42.64
CA GLY A 70 -48.19 2.94 -42.90
C GLY A 70 -48.05 2.35 -44.30
N ASN A 71 -46.98 2.68 -45.04
CA ASN A 71 -46.75 2.11 -46.36
C ASN A 71 -46.50 0.58 -46.27
N PRO A 72 -46.90 -0.23 -47.27
CA PRO A 72 -46.65 -1.67 -47.25
C PRO A 72 -45.15 -2.00 -47.26
N GLY A 73 -44.71 -2.85 -46.35
CA GLY A 73 -43.30 -3.27 -46.25
C GLY A 73 -43.01 -4.05 -44.98
N GLN A 74 -41.73 -4.36 -44.75
CA GLN A 74 -41.28 -5.13 -43.58
C GLN A 74 -40.19 -4.41 -42.76
N SER A 75 -39.94 -3.13 -43.03
CA SER A 75 -38.84 -2.38 -42.41
C SER A 75 -39.13 -1.98 -40.97
N LEU A 76 -40.37 -1.61 -40.65
CA LEU A 76 -40.82 -1.31 -39.29
C LEU A 76 -41.47 -2.54 -38.66
N VAL A 77 -40.96 -2.94 -37.50
CA VAL A 77 -41.40 -4.12 -36.76
C VAL A 77 -41.81 -3.76 -35.33
N VAL A 78 -42.96 -4.24 -34.89
CA VAL A 78 -43.44 -4.12 -33.50
C VAL A 78 -43.57 -5.51 -32.86
N GLU A 79 -43.00 -5.69 -31.67
CA GLU A 79 -43.11 -6.93 -30.90
C GLU A 79 -44.47 -7.00 -30.18
N LEU A 80 -45.18 -8.12 -30.34
CA LEU A 80 -46.55 -8.30 -29.81
C LEU A 80 -46.60 -9.12 -28.51
N GLU A 81 -45.52 -9.82 -28.14
CA GLU A 81 -45.47 -10.71 -26.98
C GLU A 81 -44.08 -10.71 -26.31
N GLY A 82 -44.02 -11.15 -25.05
CA GLY A 82 -42.78 -11.28 -24.27
C GLY A 82 -42.29 -9.98 -23.63
N ASN A 83 -41.05 -9.98 -23.12
CA ASN A 83 -40.48 -8.86 -22.35
C ASN A 83 -40.28 -7.56 -23.16
N ARG A 84 -40.54 -7.58 -24.48
CA ARG A 84 -40.43 -6.42 -25.38
C ARG A 84 -41.77 -6.02 -26.01
N ILE A 85 -42.89 -6.48 -25.47
CA ILE A 85 -44.22 -6.15 -25.99
C ILE A 85 -44.42 -4.64 -26.15
N GLY A 86 -44.90 -4.23 -27.33
CA GLY A 86 -45.13 -2.84 -27.71
C GLY A 86 -43.87 -2.03 -28.03
N MET A 87 -42.69 -2.66 -28.06
CA MET A 87 -41.47 -2.02 -28.58
C MET A 87 -41.44 -2.11 -30.10
N TRP A 88 -41.09 -1.00 -30.76
CA TRP A 88 -40.97 -0.92 -32.21
C TRP A 88 -39.57 -0.52 -32.66
N HIS A 89 -39.22 -0.94 -33.88
CA HIS A 89 -37.97 -0.56 -34.53
C HIS A 89 -38.14 -0.52 -36.04
N ASP A 90 -37.62 0.51 -36.70
CA ASP A 90 -37.54 0.61 -38.15
C ASP A 90 -36.10 0.37 -38.62
N PHE A 91 -35.89 -0.75 -39.32
CA PHE A 91 -34.59 -1.16 -39.84
C PHE A 91 -34.08 -0.29 -41.00
N ALA A 92 -34.93 0.52 -41.63
CA ALA A 92 -34.51 1.44 -42.70
C ALA A 92 -33.94 2.76 -42.17
N THR A 93 -34.51 3.28 -41.08
CA THR A 93 -34.12 4.57 -40.48
C THR A 93 -33.28 4.43 -39.21
N GLY A 94 -33.33 3.27 -38.55
CA GLY A 94 -32.68 3.00 -37.27
C GLY A 94 -33.46 3.52 -36.06
N GLU A 95 -34.65 4.09 -36.27
CA GLU A 95 -35.49 4.63 -35.19
C GLU A 95 -36.23 3.51 -34.43
N GLY A 96 -36.59 3.78 -33.18
CA GLY A 96 -37.34 2.83 -32.36
C GLY A 96 -37.65 3.34 -30.95
N GLY A 97 -38.52 2.62 -30.24
CA GLY A 97 -38.93 2.97 -28.89
C GLY A 97 -40.15 2.18 -28.43
N ASP A 98 -40.95 2.74 -27.53
CA ASP A 98 -42.15 2.10 -27.00
C ASP A 98 -43.42 2.51 -27.77
N ILE A 99 -44.56 1.95 -27.39
CA ILE A 99 -45.84 2.18 -28.08
C ILE A 99 -46.29 3.65 -28.05
N ILE A 100 -45.88 4.44 -27.05
CA ILE A 100 -46.20 5.87 -26.96
C ILE A 100 -45.29 6.65 -27.91
N SER A 101 -44.00 6.28 -28.00
CA SER A 101 -43.10 6.89 -28.98
C SER A 101 -43.47 6.51 -30.42
N LEU A 102 -44.04 5.32 -30.66
CA LEU A 102 -44.61 4.97 -31.96
C LEU A 102 -45.79 5.88 -32.30
N TRP A 103 -46.71 6.09 -31.36
CA TRP A 103 -47.84 6.99 -31.54
C TRP A 103 -47.39 8.41 -31.88
N ALA A 104 -46.36 8.90 -31.19
CA ALA A 104 -45.74 10.19 -31.44
C ALA A 104 -45.11 10.27 -32.85
N ALA A 105 -44.39 9.23 -33.27
CA ALA A 105 -43.76 9.15 -34.58
C ALA A 105 -44.80 9.14 -35.72
N VAL A 106 -45.88 8.35 -35.59
CA VAL A 106 -46.97 8.28 -36.57
C VAL A 106 -47.74 9.60 -36.65
N THR A 107 -47.96 10.27 -35.51
CA THR A 107 -48.67 11.57 -35.47
C THR A 107 -47.78 12.78 -35.73
N SER A 108 -46.47 12.58 -35.99
CA SER A 108 -45.47 13.63 -36.18
C SER A 108 -45.39 14.63 -35.01
N LYS A 109 -45.50 14.13 -33.77
CA LYS A 109 -45.44 14.92 -32.53
C LYS A 109 -44.17 14.63 -31.74
N ASP A 110 -43.61 15.65 -31.10
CA ASP A 110 -42.42 15.49 -30.26
C ASP A 110 -42.78 15.01 -28.84
N THR A 111 -42.11 13.95 -28.38
CA THR A 111 -42.38 13.31 -27.08
C THR A 111 -41.94 14.15 -25.86
N ARG A 112 -41.16 15.22 -26.05
CA ARG A 112 -40.70 16.10 -24.96
C ARG A 112 -41.52 17.38 -24.88
N SER A 113 -41.86 18.00 -26.01
CA SER A 113 -42.60 19.28 -26.03
C SER A 113 -44.11 19.11 -26.19
N GLN A 114 -44.59 18.03 -26.83
CA GLN A 114 -46.01 17.83 -27.15
C GLN A 114 -46.61 16.59 -26.46
N PHE A 115 -45.98 16.14 -25.38
CA PHE A 115 -46.42 14.98 -24.61
C PHE A 115 -47.90 15.05 -24.14
N PRO A 116 -48.42 16.19 -23.64
CA PRO A 116 -49.83 16.30 -23.25
C PRO A 116 -50.81 16.10 -24.41
N GLU A 117 -50.44 16.53 -25.62
CA GLU A 117 -51.27 16.35 -26.82
C GLU A 117 -51.27 14.89 -27.28
N ILE A 118 -50.13 14.20 -27.17
CA ILE A 118 -50.02 12.76 -27.48
C ILE A 118 -50.92 11.95 -26.51
N LEU A 119 -50.91 12.29 -25.22
CA LEU A 119 -51.78 11.64 -24.23
C LEU A 119 -53.26 11.92 -24.50
N ALA A 120 -53.61 13.14 -24.93
CA ALA A 120 -54.98 13.49 -25.29
C ALA A 120 -55.48 12.69 -26.51
N ASP A 121 -54.65 12.52 -27.54
CA ASP A 121 -54.98 11.71 -28.72
C ASP A 121 -55.19 10.23 -28.36
N ILE A 122 -54.30 9.68 -27.52
CA ILE A 122 -54.39 8.30 -27.03
C ILE A 122 -55.66 8.12 -26.18
N ALA A 123 -55.94 9.06 -25.28
CA ALA A 123 -57.13 9.03 -24.43
C ALA A 123 -58.42 9.09 -25.28
N GLN A 124 -58.43 9.96 -26.30
CA GLN A 124 -59.54 10.07 -27.26
C GLN A 124 -59.74 8.78 -28.05
N TRP A 125 -58.68 8.13 -28.52
CA TRP A 125 -58.76 6.83 -29.19
C TRP A 125 -59.23 5.71 -28.25
N SER A 126 -58.78 5.72 -26.99
CA SER A 126 -59.13 4.72 -25.97
C SER A 126 -60.56 4.85 -25.43
N GLY A 127 -61.28 5.94 -25.78
CA GLY A 127 -62.73 6.04 -25.61
C GLY A 127 -63.25 6.71 -24.33
N GLU A 128 -62.51 7.60 -23.67
CA GLU A 128 -63.04 8.36 -22.52
C GLU A 128 -63.29 9.86 -22.85
N ARG A 129 -64.53 10.32 -22.61
CA ARG A 129 -65.00 11.70 -22.83
C ARG A 129 -64.42 12.64 -21.76
N THR A 130 -63.41 13.42 -22.12
CA THR A 130 -63.00 14.62 -21.37
C THR A 130 -63.92 15.79 -21.70
N LYS A 131 -64.75 16.24 -20.73
CA LYS A 131 -65.14 17.66 -20.60
C LYS A 131 -65.76 17.96 -19.24
N SER A 132 -65.23 19.03 -18.62
CA SER A 132 -65.78 19.83 -17.52
C SER A 132 -65.34 19.54 -16.06
N VAL A 133 -64.04 19.34 -15.82
CA VAL A 133 -63.47 19.35 -14.45
C VAL A 133 -63.12 20.78 -13.99
N TYR A 134 -62.74 21.69 -14.89
CA TYR A 134 -62.30 23.04 -14.51
C TYR A 134 -63.44 23.95 -14.01
N ALA A 135 -64.69 23.70 -14.42
CA ALA A 135 -65.86 24.48 -13.96
C ALA A 135 -66.37 24.02 -12.58
N MET A 136 -66.28 22.72 -12.25
CA MET A 136 -66.74 22.16 -10.97
C MET A 136 -65.85 22.50 -9.77
N VAL A 137 -64.53 22.68 -9.97
CA VAL A 137 -63.58 23.01 -8.89
C VAL A 137 -63.85 24.38 -8.25
N SER A 138 -64.50 25.29 -8.98
CA SER A 138 -64.83 26.63 -8.49
C SER A 138 -66.05 26.68 -7.56
N GLU A 139 -67.00 25.74 -7.71
CA GLU A 139 -68.20 25.66 -6.86
C GLU A 139 -68.00 24.81 -5.61
N ILE A 140 -67.12 23.79 -5.66
CA ILE A 140 -66.77 22.94 -4.49
C ILE A 140 -66.04 23.74 -3.40
N LYS A 141 -65.20 24.72 -3.79
CA LYS A 141 -64.51 25.64 -2.86
C LYS A 141 -65.46 26.47 -1.97
N LYS A 142 -66.73 26.64 -2.35
CA LYS A 142 -67.72 27.40 -1.57
C LYS A 142 -68.61 26.57 -0.65
N LYS A 143 -68.58 25.22 -0.75
CA LYS A 143 -69.44 24.34 0.07
C LYS A 143 -68.69 23.50 1.11
N HIS A 144 -67.36 23.41 1.03
CA HIS A 144 -66.52 22.68 1.99
C HIS A 144 -66.17 23.46 3.29
N GLU A 145 -66.92 24.51 3.63
CA GLU A 145 -66.86 25.15 4.97
C GLU A 145 -68.01 24.72 5.89
N ALA A 146 -68.91 23.81 5.46
CA ALA A 146 -69.96 23.30 6.32
C ALA A 146 -70.11 21.78 6.17
N THR A 147 -70.15 21.11 7.31
CA THR A 147 -70.56 19.72 7.57
C THR A 147 -69.59 18.59 7.17
N GLN A 148 -68.81 18.17 8.18
CA GLN A 148 -68.18 16.84 8.29
C GLN A 148 -69.21 15.79 8.71
N GLU A 149 -69.14 14.60 8.12
CA GLU A 149 -69.12 13.28 8.81
C GLU A 149 -69.00 12.15 7.75
N GLU A 150 -67.79 11.60 7.62
CA GLU A 150 -67.49 10.27 7.02
C GLU A 150 -66.67 9.49 8.06
N GLU A 151 -66.98 8.21 8.32
CA GLU A 151 -66.09 7.32 9.05
C GLU A 151 -64.92 6.90 8.15
N GLY A 152 -63.75 7.53 8.38
CA GLY A 152 -62.51 7.38 7.61
C GLY A 152 -61.53 6.31 8.15
N PRO A 153 -60.25 6.31 7.70
CA PRO A 153 -59.22 5.42 8.24
C PRO A 153 -59.11 5.64 9.75
N GLU A 154 -58.92 4.60 10.56
CA GLU A 154 -58.80 4.72 12.02
C GLU A 154 -58.07 6.00 12.42
N LEU A 155 -58.82 6.96 12.97
CA LEU A 155 -58.31 8.21 13.49
C LEU A 155 -57.47 7.86 14.71
N LEU A 156 -56.17 7.62 14.52
CA LEU A 156 -55.20 7.39 15.60
C LEU A 156 -54.99 8.62 16.52
N GLY A 157 -55.87 9.61 16.46
CA GLY A 157 -55.77 10.88 17.16
C GLY A 157 -54.62 11.76 16.64
N ALA A 158 -54.27 12.78 17.43
CA ALA A 158 -53.10 13.60 17.17
C ALA A 158 -51.81 12.77 17.41
N PRO A 159 -50.78 12.91 16.56
CA PRO A 159 -49.51 12.24 16.80
C PRO A 159 -48.91 12.70 18.13
N THR A 160 -48.45 11.75 18.93
CA THR A 160 -47.78 11.99 20.22
C THR A 160 -46.39 12.63 20.02
N ALA A 161 -45.74 12.38 18.88
CA ALA A 161 -44.49 13.02 18.50
C ALA A 161 -44.33 13.10 16.97
N ARG A 162 -43.48 14.03 16.52
CA ARG A 162 -43.11 14.23 15.12
C ARG A 162 -41.62 14.55 15.02
N TRP A 163 -40.93 13.90 14.08
CA TRP A 163 -39.54 14.18 13.75
C TRP A 163 -39.38 14.56 12.29
N ASP A 164 -38.66 15.65 12.05
CA ASP A 164 -38.45 16.23 10.72
C ASP A 164 -37.05 15.90 10.19
N TYR A 165 -36.99 15.30 9.00
CA TYR A 165 -35.77 14.96 8.29
C TYR A 165 -35.47 16.04 7.26
N PHE A 166 -34.23 16.52 7.26
CA PHE A 166 -33.76 17.59 6.37
C PHE A 166 -32.63 17.09 5.46
N ASP A 167 -32.51 17.67 4.27
CA ASP A 167 -31.35 17.48 3.40
C ASP A 167 -30.16 18.38 3.80
N GLU A 168 -29.08 18.35 3.02
CA GLU A 168 -27.86 19.14 3.26
C GLU A 168 -28.11 20.65 3.22
N ALA A 169 -29.17 21.09 2.55
CA ALA A 169 -29.57 22.49 2.41
C ALA A 169 -30.59 22.93 3.47
N ASN A 170 -30.84 22.12 4.51
CA ASN A 170 -31.89 22.32 5.52
C ASN A 170 -33.31 22.36 4.95
N LYS A 171 -33.57 21.70 3.81
CA LYS A 171 -34.92 21.57 3.28
C LYS A 171 -35.56 20.29 3.83
N LEU A 172 -36.80 20.41 4.28
CA LEU A 172 -37.58 19.28 4.79
C LEU A 172 -37.84 18.25 3.66
N ILE A 173 -37.47 17.00 3.90
CA ILE A 173 -37.59 15.89 2.94
C ILE A 173 -38.49 14.75 3.43
N ALA A 174 -38.60 14.56 4.75
CA ALA A 174 -39.53 13.60 5.33
C ALA A 174 -39.94 13.98 6.75
N CYS A 175 -41.05 13.43 7.21
CA CYS A 175 -41.47 13.49 8.61
C CYS A 175 -41.77 12.08 9.11
N VAL A 176 -41.49 11.79 10.37
CA VAL A 176 -41.94 10.57 11.04
C VAL A 176 -42.90 10.95 12.15
N TYR A 177 -44.14 10.45 12.08
CA TYR A 177 -45.17 10.64 13.09
C TYR A 177 -45.27 9.42 13.99
N ARG A 178 -45.30 9.62 15.30
CA ARG A 178 -45.54 8.56 16.28
C ARG A 178 -46.95 8.70 16.86
N TYR A 179 -47.62 7.57 16.99
CA TYR A 179 -48.92 7.43 17.64
C TYR A 179 -48.82 6.41 18.76
N GLU A 180 -49.49 6.68 19.88
CA GLU A 180 -49.75 5.70 20.92
C GLU A 180 -51.17 5.17 20.74
N THR A 181 -51.30 3.87 20.54
CA THR A 181 -52.57 3.17 20.35
C THR A 181 -52.74 2.12 21.43
N ASP A 182 -53.96 1.64 21.63
CA ASP A 182 -54.25 0.54 22.58
C ASP A 182 -53.48 -0.75 22.23
N SER A 183 -53.07 -0.88 20.97
CA SER A 183 -52.28 -1.99 20.43
C SER A 183 -50.76 -1.75 20.43
N GLY A 184 -50.29 -0.61 20.95
CA GLY A 184 -48.86 -0.29 21.10
C GLY A 184 -48.42 0.98 20.36
N LYS A 185 -47.12 1.12 20.13
CA LYS A 185 -46.53 2.28 19.46
C LYS A 185 -46.56 2.07 17.94
N GLN A 186 -47.07 3.03 17.18
CA GLN A 186 -47.02 3.01 15.71
C GLN A 186 -46.27 4.21 15.15
N TYR A 187 -45.47 3.98 14.10
CA TYR A 187 -44.72 5.01 13.38
C TYR A 187 -45.20 5.12 11.94
N ARG A 188 -45.53 6.34 11.49
CA ARG A 188 -45.97 6.62 10.13
C ARG A 188 -45.05 7.66 9.48
N PRO A 189 -44.17 7.25 8.54
CA PRO A 189 -43.37 8.18 7.78
C PRO A 189 -44.20 8.87 6.69
N TRP A 190 -43.83 10.11 6.41
CA TRP A 190 -44.37 10.97 5.37
C TRP A 190 -43.23 11.44 4.47
N ASP A 191 -43.33 11.15 3.18
CA ASP A 191 -42.40 11.63 2.16
C ASP A 191 -42.90 12.98 1.64
N VAL A 192 -42.13 14.04 1.89
CA VAL A 192 -42.50 15.42 1.53
C VAL A 192 -42.46 15.63 0.02
N LYS A 193 -41.59 14.93 -0.69
CA LYS A 193 -41.47 15.07 -2.15
C LYS A 193 -42.67 14.44 -2.85
N THR A 194 -43.12 13.28 -2.38
CA THR A 194 -44.24 12.56 -3.00
C THR A 194 -45.57 12.80 -2.33
N CYS A 195 -45.59 13.54 -1.21
CA CYS A 195 -46.79 13.81 -0.40
C CYS A 195 -47.57 12.53 -0.06
N ARG A 196 -46.84 11.46 0.29
CA ARG A 196 -47.42 10.13 0.57
C ARG A 196 -46.98 9.65 1.96
N ASN A 197 -47.85 8.88 2.62
CA ASN A 197 -47.58 8.16 3.88
C ASN A 197 -46.65 6.95 3.64
N ARG A 198 -45.39 7.21 3.26
CA ARG A 198 -44.34 6.22 3.09
C ARG A 198 -42.97 6.83 3.37
N ALA A 199 -41.99 5.98 3.63
CA ALA A 199 -40.60 6.44 3.73
C ALA A 199 -40.02 6.76 2.33
N PRO A 200 -39.20 7.81 2.19
CA PRO A 200 -38.47 8.10 0.94
C PRO A 200 -37.55 6.94 0.51
N ASN A 201 -37.15 6.94 -0.76
CA ASN A 201 -36.13 6.04 -1.30
C ASN A 201 -35.09 6.81 -2.13
N PRO A 202 -33.80 6.86 -1.72
CA PRO A 202 -33.26 6.26 -0.49
C PRO A 202 -33.78 6.95 0.78
N ARG A 203 -33.70 6.27 1.93
CA ARG A 203 -34.15 6.79 3.24
C ARG A 203 -33.05 7.67 3.83
N PRO A 204 -33.35 8.93 4.19
CA PRO A 204 -32.36 9.82 4.78
C PRO A 204 -32.07 9.45 6.24
N LEU A 205 -30.88 9.81 6.71
CA LEU A 205 -30.55 9.83 8.13
C LEU A 205 -31.18 11.04 8.83
N TYR A 206 -31.45 10.91 10.12
CA TYR A 206 -31.93 12.03 10.93
C TYR A 206 -30.79 13.04 11.17
N ASN A 207 -31.09 14.34 11.24
CA ASN A 207 -30.08 15.38 11.54
C ASN A 207 -28.86 15.45 10.56
N ILE A 208 -29.07 15.27 9.25
CA ILE A 208 -28.01 15.49 8.23
C ILE A 208 -27.30 16.85 8.39
N PRO A 209 -27.99 17.98 8.61
CA PRO A 209 -27.31 19.26 8.83
C PRO A 209 -26.33 19.29 10.01
N GLY A 210 -26.63 18.56 11.09
CA GLY A 210 -25.73 18.39 12.24
C GLY A 210 -24.54 17.50 11.91
N ILE A 211 -24.78 16.37 11.23
CA ILE A 211 -23.74 15.44 10.77
C ILE A 211 -22.67 16.17 9.94
N LEU A 212 -23.09 17.05 9.02
CA LEU A 212 -22.16 17.76 8.14
C LEU A 212 -21.18 18.65 8.92
N LYS A 213 -21.62 19.28 10.01
CA LYS A 213 -20.82 20.19 10.85
C LYS A 213 -19.93 19.47 11.87
N ALA A 214 -20.30 18.26 12.29
CA ALA A 214 -19.59 17.53 13.32
C ALA A 214 -18.46 16.66 12.75
N LYS A 215 -17.42 16.40 13.56
CA LYS A 215 -16.39 15.37 13.27
C LYS A 215 -16.79 14.00 13.83
N THR A 216 -17.42 14.01 14.99
CA THR A 216 -17.89 12.82 15.71
C THR A 216 -19.41 12.81 15.74
N VAL A 217 -20.03 11.67 15.46
CA VAL A 217 -21.48 11.50 15.40
C VAL A 217 -21.88 10.27 16.20
N VAL A 218 -22.87 10.41 17.08
CA VAL A 218 -23.47 9.30 17.81
C VAL A 218 -24.66 8.75 17.01
N LEU A 219 -24.61 7.47 16.64
CA LEU A 219 -25.70 6.78 15.98
C LEU A 219 -26.49 5.99 17.02
N VAL A 220 -27.77 6.34 17.18
CA VAL A 220 -28.72 5.67 18.08
C VAL A 220 -29.85 5.00 17.28
N GLU A 221 -30.65 4.18 17.94
CA GLU A 221 -31.77 3.47 17.29
C GLU A 221 -33.01 4.32 17.06
N GLY A 222 -33.28 5.34 17.87
CA GLY A 222 -34.53 6.09 17.78
C GLY A 222 -34.34 7.60 17.69
N GLU A 223 -35.30 8.28 17.09
CA GLU A 223 -35.30 9.75 16.95
C GLU A 223 -35.41 10.43 18.33
N LYS A 224 -36.17 9.85 19.26
CA LYS A 224 -36.27 10.33 20.66
C LYS A 224 -34.91 10.34 21.36
N SER A 225 -34.14 9.27 21.20
CA SER A 225 -32.82 9.10 21.82
C SER A 225 -31.80 10.00 21.14
N ALA A 226 -31.95 10.29 19.84
CA ALA A 226 -31.12 11.26 19.13
C ALA A 226 -31.41 12.69 19.61
N ASP A 227 -32.68 13.05 19.77
CA ASP A 227 -33.09 14.35 20.33
C ASP A 227 -32.54 14.58 21.72
N SER A 228 -32.56 13.54 22.56
CA SER A 228 -31.99 13.55 23.91
C SER A 228 -30.53 14.02 23.89
N LEU A 229 -29.69 13.35 23.09
CA LEU A 229 -28.28 13.69 22.94
C LEU A 229 -28.08 15.10 22.35
N MET A 230 -28.88 15.49 21.35
CA MET A 230 -28.76 16.81 20.71
C MET A 230 -29.08 17.96 21.66
N ARG A 231 -29.97 17.78 22.65
CA ARG A 231 -30.25 18.81 23.66
C ARG A 231 -29.04 19.13 24.53
N HIS A 232 -28.13 18.16 24.69
CA HIS A 232 -26.86 18.31 25.42
C HIS A 232 -25.68 18.70 24.52
N GLY A 233 -25.93 19.07 23.26
CA GLY A 233 -24.87 19.49 22.34
C GLY A 233 -24.12 18.34 21.65
N ILE A 234 -24.48 17.09 21.94
CA ILE A 234 -23.90 15.91 21.30
C ILE A 234 -24.56 15.71 19.94
N THR A 235 -23.76 15.69 18.86
CA THR A 235 -24.30 15.44 17.52
C THR A 235 -24.73 13.99 17.38
N ALA A 236 -26.04 13.76 17.29
CA ALA A 236 -26.62 12.44 17.15
C ALA A 236 -27.48 12.29 15.88
N THR A 237 -27.66 11.04 15.44
CA THR A 237 -28.45 10.65 14.27
C THR A 237 -29.07 9.27 14.47
N THR A 238 -30.04 8.93 13.62
CA THR A 238 -30.65 7.61 13.53
C THR A 238 -31.17 7.32 12.11
N ALA A 239 -31.38 6.04 11.79
CA ALA A 239 -32.05 5.60 10.57
C ALA A 239 -33.56 5.42 10.79
N MET A 240 -34.36 5.72 9.77
CA MET A 240 -35.82 5.52 9.85
C MET A 240 -36.16 4.06 10.21
N PHE A 241 -37.13 3.89 11.12
CA PHE A 241 -37.60 2.60 11.67
C PHE A 241 -36.68 1.90 12.67
N GLY A 242 -35.65 2.59 13.16
CA GLY A 242 -34.77 2.15 14.25
C GLY A 242 -34.16 0.76 14.07
N ALA A 243 -34.28 -0.13 15.06
CA ALA A 243 -33.74 -1.49 15.01
C ALA A 243 -34.16 -2.30 13.76
N ASN A 244 -35.33 -1.97 13.18
CA ASN A 244 -35.88 -2.58 11.97
C ASN A 244 -35.52 -1.82 10.68
N ALA A 245 -34.63 -0.84 10.74
CA ALA A 245 -34.23 -0.07 9.57
C ALA A 245 -33.58 -0.98 8.51
N PRO A 246 -34.07 -0.97 7.26
CA PRO A 246 -33.44 -1.66 6.16
C PRO A 246 -32.17 -0.92 5.77
N ILE A 247 -31.06 -1.50 6.21
CA ILE A 247 -29.70 -0.99 6.02
C ILE A 247 -29.42 -0.64 4.55
N ASP A 248 -29.87 -1.45 3.60
CA ASP A 248 -29.60 -1.23 2.17
C ASP A 248 -30.48 -0.19 1.48
N LYS A 249 -31.58 0.22 2.11
CA LYS A 249 -32.44 1.31 1.60
C LYS A 249 -32.13 2.64 2.26
N THR A 250 -31.24 2.66 3.25
CA THR A 250 -30.83 3.87 3.98
C THR A 250 -29.59 4.44 3.31
N ASP A 251 -29.60 5.75 3.09
CA ASP A 251 -28.42 6.47 2.62
C ASP A 251 -27.49 6.76 3.81
N TRP A 252 -26.35 6.10 3.82
CA TRP A 252 -25.35 6.25 4.89
C TRP A 252 -24.24 7.24 4.52
N GLU A 253 -24.14 7.69 3.25
CA GLU A 253 -23.07 8.59 2.76
C GLU A 253 -22.80 9.81 3.65
N PRO A 254 -23.79 10.44 4.32
CA PRO A 254 -23.52 11.55 5.23
C PRO A 254 -22.48 11.24 6.34
N LEU A 255 -22.30 9.97 6.72
CA LEU A 255 -21.34 9.54 7.75
C LEU A 255 -19.91 9.36 7.24
N LYS A 256 -19.65 9.48 5.94
CA LYS A 256 -18.32 9.32 5.36
C LYS A 256 -17.31 10.28 5.98
N ASN A 257 -16.10 9.79 6.25
CA ASN A 257 -15.03 10.51 6.97
C ASN A 257 -15.38 11.00 8.40
N LYS A 258 -16.49 10.56 9.00
CA LYS A 258 -16.85 10.88 10.39
C LYS A 258 -16.36 9.80 11.37
N HIS A 259 -16.13 10.18 12.62
CA HIS A 259 -15.98 9.22 13.73
C HIS A 259 -17.37 8.83 14.24
N VAL A 260 -17.76 7.57 14.10
CA VAL A 260 -19.11 7.10 14.45
C VAL A 260 -19.08 6.29 15.74
N ILE A 261 -19.88 6.71 16.72
CA ILE A 261 -20.11 5.98 17.98
C ILE A 261 -21.53 5.42 17.92
N ILE A 262 -21.68 4.10 17.90
CA ILE A 262 -22.98 3.44 17.91
C ILE A 262 -23.38 3.21 19.37
N TRP A 263 -24.54 3.74 19.75
CA TRP A 263 -25.16 3.52 21.05
C TRP A 263 -26.44 2.69 20.84
N PRO A 264 -26.38 1.36 21.03
CA PRO A 264 -27.54 0.48 20.90
C PRO A 264 -28.45 0.55 22.14
N ASP A 265 -29.71 0.17 21.96
CA ASP A 265 -30.61 -0.13 23.07
C ASP A 265 -30.07 -1.37 23.81
N HIS A 266 -30.23 -1.41 25.14
CA HIS A 266 -29.70 -2.51 25.96
C HIS A 266 -30.57 -3.78 25.87
N ASP A 267 -30.65 -4.35 24.67
CA ASP A 267 -31.30 -5.62 24.39
C ASP A 267 -30.69 -6.35 23.18
N GLU A 268 -31.20 -7.55 22.89
CA GLU A 268 -30.70 -8.39 21.81
C GLU A 268 -31.00 -7.81 20.41
N PRO A 269 -32.22 -7.31 20.09
CA PRO A 269 -32.49 -6.61 18.84
C PRO A 269 -31.56 -5.43 18.59
N GLY A 270 -31.29 -4.61 19.60
CA GLY A 270 -30.44 -3.43 19.48
C GLY A 270 -28.98 -3.78 19.21
N GLN A 271 -28.46 -4.79 19.90
CA GLN A 271 -27.12 -5.32 19.61
C GLN A 271 -27.01 -5.87 18.18
N GLN A 272 -28.02 -6.61 17.70
CA GLN A 272 -28.06 -7.11 16.33
C GLN A 272 -28.11 -5.98 15.29
N TYR A 273 -28.82 -4.89 15.59
CA TYR A 273 -28.86 -3.70 14.75
C TYR A 273 -27.49 -3.02 14.68
N ALA A 274 -26.83 -2.79 15.82
CA ALA A 274 -25.49 -2.21 15.88
C ALA A 274 -24.47 -3.03 15.09
N ASP A 275 -24.52 -4.36 15.19
CA ASP A 275 -23.63 -5.23 14.41
C ASP A 275 -23.86 -5.09 12.90
N LYS A 276 -25.13 -5.07 12.45
CA LYS A 276 -25.48 -4.89 11.02
C LYS A 276 -25.04 -3.53 10.48
N VAL A 277 -25.29 -2.45 11.23
CA VAL A 277 -24.87 -1.10 10.82
C VAL A 277 -23.34 -0.99 10.80
N SER A 278 -22.66 -1.52 11.81
CA SER A 278 -21.20 -1.48 11.85
C SER A 278 -20.59 -2.14 10.62
N LEU A 279 -21.16 -3.26 10.14
CA LEU A 279 -20.72 -3.93 8.92
C LEU A 279 -20.93 -3.09 7.65
N LYS A 280 -22.05 -2.34 7.57
CA LYS A 280 -22.29 -1.40 6.46
C LYS A 280 -21.28 -0.25 6.48
N LEU A 281 -21.06 0.35 7.65
CA LEU A 281 -20.15 1.49 7.83
C LEU A 281 -18.69 1.11 7.59
N LYS A 282 -18.28 -0.13 7.87
CA LYS A 282 -16.93 -0.63 7.55
C LYS A 282 -16.54 -0.41 6.09
N ASN A 283 -17.51 -0.47 5.18
CA ASN A 283 -17.29 -0.34 3.73
C ASN A 283 -17.54 1.06 3.18
N LEU A 284 -18.03 2.00 4.01
CA LEU A 284 -18.43 3.34 3.58
C LEU A 284 -17.25 4.35 3.54
N GLY A 285 -16.18 4.07 4.28
CA GLY A 285 -15.06 5.00 4.45
C GLY A 285 -15.27 6.00 5.58
N VAL A 286 -15.83 5.55 6.71
CA VAL A 286 -15.87 6.33 7.96
C VAL A 286 -14.48 6.38 8.61
N ALA A 287 -14.19 7.40 9.43
CA ALA A 287 -12.88 7.59 10.04
C ALA A 287 -12.61 6.60 11.19
N SER A 288 -13.65 6.27 11.98
CA SER A 288 -13.62 5.19 12.97
C SER A 288 -15.03 4.73 13.33
N ILE A 289 -15.15 3.51 13.86
CA ILE A 289 -16.40 2.96 14.38
C ILE A 289 -16.16 2.42 15.79
N GLN A 290 -16.97 2.84 16.74
CA GLN A 290 -17.00 2.32 18.11
C GLN A 290 -18.43 1.94 18.48
N ILE A 291 -18.63 0.87 19.23
CA ILE A 291 -19.93 0.47 19.77
C ILE A 291 -19.84 0.56 21.29
N LEU A 292 -20.76 1.32 21.92
CA LEU A 292 -20.84 1.40 23.38
C LEU A 292 -21.28 0.06 23.96
N GLN A 293 -20.61 -0.38 25.01
CA GLN A 293 -20.97 -1.57 25.77
C GLN A 293 -21.74 -1.14 27.01
N ILE A 294 -23.07 -1.11 26.90
CA ILE A 294 -23.94 -0.68 27.98
C ILE A 294 -23.70 -1.58 29.21
N PRO A 295 -23.47 -1.00 30.41
CA PRO A 295 -23.23 -1.77 31.62
C PRO A 295 -24.38 -2.76 31.94
N GLU A 296 -24.04 -4.00 32.29
CA GLU A 296 -25.02 -5.08 32.56
C GLU A 296 -26.01 -4.76 33.69
N ASN A 297 -25.66 -3.82 34.59
CA ASN A 297 -26.53 -3.38 35.69
C ASN A 297 -27.67 -2.46 35.23
N LYS A 298 -27.71 -2.03 33.97
CA LYS A 298 -28.80 -1.23 33.41
C LYS A 298 -29.98 -2.12 32.98
N PRO A 299 -31.23 -1.62 33.03
CA PRO A 299 -32.40 -2.40 32.67
C PRO A 299 -32.40 -2.79 31.18
N LYS A 300 -33.20 -3.80 30.81
CA LYS A 300 -33.39 -4.20 29.42
C LYS A 300 -34.09 -3.09 28.64
N GLY A 301 -33.58 -2.77 27.45
CA GLY A 301 -34.08 -1.70 26.58
C GLY A 301 -33.61 -0.30 26.99
N TYR A 302 -32.65 -0.20 27.93
CA TYR A 302 -32.06 1.06 28.33
C TYR A 302 -31.35 1.76 27.17
N ASP A 303 -31.68 3.02 26.92
CA ASP A 303 -31.15 3.81 25.81
C ASP A 303 -30.60 5.19 26.24
N ALA A 304 -30.24 6.04 25.27
CA ALA A 304 -29.76 7.39 25.54
C ALA A 304 -30.85 8.34 26.09
N ALA A 305 -32.14 8.07 25.85
CA ALA A 305 -33.23 8.86 26.42
C ALA A 305 -33.49 8.49 27.89
N ASP A 306 -33.33 7.21 28.26
CA ASP A 306 -33.42 6.76 29.65
C ASP A 306 -32.25 7.31 30.48
N SER A 307 -31.05 7.35 29.90
CA SER A 307 -29.86 7.97 30.54
C SER A 307 -30.08 9.45 30.86
N ASP A 308 -30.66 10.20 29.93
CA ASP A 308 -31.02 11.61 30.12
C ASP A 308 -32.10 11.78 31.20
N ALA A 309 -33.13 10.91 31.20
CA ALA A 309 -34.19 10.94 32.20
C ALA A 309 -33.69 10.63 33.63
N GLU A 310 -32.62 9.84 33.77
CA GLU A 310 -31.94 9.59 35.04
C GLU A 310 -31.04 10.76 35.50
N GLY A 311 -30.84 11.78 34.65
CA GLY A 311 -29.95 12.92 34.93
C GLY A 311 -28.46 12.55 34.86
N VAL A 312 -28.12 11.48 34.12
CA VAL A 312 -26.72 11.10 33.86
C VAL A 312 -26.11 12.10 32.88
N ASP A 313 -24.88 12.54 33.13
CA ASP A 313 -24.12 13.31 32.15
C ASP A 313 -23.80 12.41 30.95
N LEU A 314 -24.38 12.74 29.79
CA LEU A 314 -24.29 11.92 28.58
C LEU A 314 -22.90 12.00 27.94
N GLU A 315 -22.17 13.11 28.11
CA GLU A 315 -20.81 13.25 27.58
C GLU A 315 -19.86 12.35 28.39
N ASP A 316 -19.94 12.43 29.72
CA ASP A 316 -19.18 11.56 30.62
C ASP A 316 -19.55 10.09 30.42
N PHE A 317 -20.84 9.77 30.23
CA PHE A 317 -21.26 8.40 29.98
C PHE A 317 -20.66 7.87 28.68
N ILE A 318 -20.72 8.64 27.60
CA ILE A 318 -20.08 8.24 26.33
C ILE A 318 -18.58 8.07 26.56
N GLU A 319 -17.89 8.96 27.26
CA GLU A 319 -16.44 8.88 27.45
C GLU A 319 -16.02 7.68 28.31
N LEU A 320 -16.68 7.46 29.44
CA LEU A 320 -16.34 6.43 30.43
C LEU A 320 -16.85 5.03 30.08
N CYS A 321 -17.94 4.93 29.31
CA CYS A 321 -18.50 3.65 28.91
C CYS A 321 -17.48 2.86 28.05
N PRO A 322 -17.22 1.58 28.37
CA PRO A 322 -16.35 0.72 27.55
C PRO A 322 -16.85 0.65 26.11
N LYS A 323 -15.92 0.72 25.15
CA LYS A 323 -16.26 0.75 23.72
C LYS A 323 -15.57 -0.38 22.98
N LYS A 324 -16.34 -1.12 22.20
CA LYS A 324 -15.80 -2.07 21.23
C LYS A 324 -15.42 -1.33 19.96
N THR A 325 -14.11 -1.20 19.71
CA THR A 325 -13.62 -0.61 18.45
C THR A 325 -13.76 -1.62 17.31
N ILE A 326 -14.33 -1.18 16.20
CA ILE A 326 -14.58 -2.02 15.02
C ILE A 326 -13.54 -1.69 13.95
N SER A 327 -12.82 -2.70 13.48
CA SER A 327 -11.85 -2.55 12.38
C SER A 327 -12.56 -2.16 11.09
N ILE A 328 -12.17 -1.03 10.52
CA ILE A 328 -12.66 -0.53 9.23
C ILE A 328 -11.86 -1.15 8.08
N ASN A 329 -12.52 -1.41 6.95
CA ASN A 329 -11.79 -1.80 5.74
C ASN A 329 -11.05 -0.55 5.26
N LYS A 330 -9.73 -0.53 5.41
CA LYS A 330 -8.89 0.55 4.89
C LYS A 330 -9.12 0.63 3.38
N MET A 331 -9.79 1.68 2.93
CA MET A 331 -9.87 1.97 1.50
C MET A 331 -8.44 2.16 0.98
N VAL A 332 -8.13 1.56 -0.16
CA VAL A 332 -6.88 1.83 -0.85
C VAL A 332 -6.98 3.27 -1.36
N PRO A 333 -6.11 4.19 -0.90
CA PRO A 333 -6.14 5.56 -1.41
C PRO A 333 -5.88 5.53 -2.92
N ALA A 334 -6.74 6.21 -3.68
CA ALA A 334 -6.62 6.33 -5.11
C ALA A 334 -6.77 7.79 -5.51
N PHE A 335 -5.91 8.24 -6.42
CA PHE A 335 -5.92 9.60 -6.93
C PHE A 335 -6.12 9.55 -8.44
N THR A 336 -6.98 10.42 -8.96
CA THR A 336 -7.09 10.62 -10.40
C THR A 336 -5.82 11.30 -10.92
N LEU A 337 -5.51 11.08 -12.20
CA LEU A 337 -4.37 11.78 -12.84
C LEU A 337 -4.49 13.30 -12.70
N GLY A 338 -5.71 13.85 -12.81
CA GLY A 338 -5.96 15.29 -12.63
C GLY A 338 -5.62 15.78 -11.22
N GLN A 339 -5.97 15.02 -10.18
CA GLN A 339 -5.60 15.36 -8.80
C GLN A 339 -4.08 15.38 -8.61
N LEU A 340 -3.36 14.40 -9.17
CA LEU A 340 -1.89 14.34 -9.04
C LEU A 340 -1.19 15.47 -9.82
N LEU A 341 -1.70 15.84 -11.00
CA LEU A 341 -1.11 16.90 -11.82
C LEU A 341 -1.41 18.32 -11.30
N GLN A 342 -2.46 18.49 -10.49
CA GLN A 342 -2.84 19.76 -9.86
C GLN A 342 -2.25 19.92 -8.45
N ASP A 343 -1.57 18.90 -7.94
CA ASP A 343 -0.92 18.94 -6.65
C ASP A 343 0.47 19.58 -6.78
N ASP A 344 0.55 20.86 -6.41
CA ASP A 344 1.80 21.64 -6.36
C ASP A 344 2.49 21.55 -5.00
N SER A 345 2.11 20.59 -4.13
CA SER A 345 2.76 20.41 -2.84
C SER A 345 4.25 20.07 -3.01
N PRO A 346 5.15 20.65 -2.19
CA PRO A 346 6.57 20.40 -2.32
C PRO A 346 6.88 18.94 -1.96
N MET A 347 7.84 18.34 -2.66
CA MET A 347 8.35 17.02 -2.31
C MET A 347 8.85 17.02 -0.86
N PRO A 348 8.56 15.95 -0.08
CA PRO A 348 9.09 15.81 1.26
C PRO A 348 10.62 15.91 1.27
N SER A 349 11.16 16.61 2.28
CA SER A 349 12.60 16.70 2.50
C SER A 349 13.19 15.33 2.82
N ASP A 350 14.37 15.04 2.28
CA ASP A 350 15.10 13.82 2.62
C ASP A 350 15.46 13.79 4.10
N VAL A 351 15.49 12.61 4.71
CA VAL A 351 16.10 12.44 6.03
C VAL A 351 17.61 12.67 5.91
N ILE A 352 18.22 12.09 4.87
CA ILE A 352 19.61 12.34 4.47
C ILE A 352 19.64 12.55 2.94
N ALA A 353 20.00 13.75 2.53
CA ALA A 353 20.17 14.14 1.13
C ALA A 353 21.53 13.70 0.55
N PRO A 354 21.66 13.58 -0.79
CA PRO A 354 20.60 13.74 -1.79
C PRO A 354 19.90 12.39 -2.05
N ARG A 355 18.69 12.19 -1.52
CA ARG A 355 17.93 10.92 -1.60
C ARG A 355 18.62 9.69 -1.00
N ILE A 356 19.70 9.86 -0.21
CA ILE A 356 20.40 8.75 0.46
C ILE A 356 19.43 8.02 1.39
N VAL A 357 18.67 8.77 2.20
CA VAL A 357 17.55 8.26 3.00
C VAL A 357 16.37 9.21 2.84
N THR A 358 15.31 8.75 2.17
CA THR A 358 14.03 9.47 2.08
C THR A 358 13.15 9.16 3.30
N PRO A 359 12.10 9.95 3.58
CA PRO A 359 11.10 9.58 4.58
C PRO A 359 10.50 8.20 4.27
N GLY A 360 10.46 7.31 5.26
CA GLY A 360 10.06 5.90 5.06
C GLY A 360 10.96 5.13 4.09
N GLY A 361 12.17 5.60 3.81
CA GLY A 361 13.16 4.90 3.00
C GLY A 361 13.93 3.84 3.79
N LEU A 362 14.36 2.78 3.10
CA LEU A 362 15.28 1.77 3.63
C LEU A 362 16.59 1.83 2.87
N LEU A 363 17.69 2.02 3.60
CA LEU A 363 19.05 1.91 3.11
C LEU A 363 19.70 0.61 3.57
N ILE A 364 20.24 -0.17 2.64
CA ILE A 364 21.10 -1.31 2.95
C ILE A 364 22.56 -0.88 2.82
N PHE A 365 23.33 -1.01 3.91
CA PHE A 365 24.76 -0.74 3.92
C PHE A 365 25.58 -2.03 3.90
N GLY A 366 26.02 -2.42 2.71
CA GLY A 366 26.77 -3.63 2.44
C GLY A 366 28.29 -3.46 2.52
N GLY A 367 28.98 -4.57 2.75
CA GLY A 367 30.43 -4.64 2.62
C GLY A 367 31.03 -5.88 3.28
N ALA A 368 32.24 -6.24 2.87
CA ALA A 368 32.93 -7.42 3.39
C ALA A 368 33.14 -7.33 4.91
N PRO A 369 33.29 -8.48 5.61
CA PRO A 369 33.71 -8.48 7.01
C PRO A 369 34.99 -7.66 7.21
N LYS A 370 35.07 -6.89 8.31
CA LYS A 370 36.25 -6.07 8.68
C LYS A 370 36.67 -4.97 7.68
N VAL A 371 35.82 -4.62 6.69
CA VAL A 371 36.13 -3.55 5.72
C VAL A 371 36.12 -2.14 6.35
N GLY A 372 35.42 -1.97 7.49
CA GLY A 372 35.27 -0.70 8.20
C GLY A 372 33.84 -0.20 8.36
N LYS A 373 32.81 -1.01 8.07
CA LYS A 373 31.40 -0.59 8.07
C LYS A 373 30.94 0.07 9.37
N SER A 374 31.06 -0.60 10.50
CA SER A 374 30.57 -0.06 11.78
C SER A 374 31.33 1.20 12.20
N ASP A 375 32.61 1.30 11.85
CA ASP A 375 33.41 2.50 12.08
C ASP A 375 32.96 3.70 11.22
N PHE A 376 32.68 3.43 9.94
CA PHE A 376 32.07 4.40 9.02
C PHE A 376 30.68 4.82 9.50
N LEU A 377 29.82 3.86 9.88
CA LEU A 377 28.47 4.12 10.38
C LEU A 377 28.49 4.99 11.64
N ILE A 378 29.29 4.64 12.65
CA ILE A 378 29.38 5.44 13.88
C ILE A 378 29.78 6.88 13.53
N SER A 379 30.82 7.04 12.70
CA SER A 379 31.28 8.38 12.27
C SER A 379 30.16 9.14 11.57
N TRP A 380 29.47 8.49 10.63
CA TRP A 380 28.40 9.10 9.84
C TRP A 380 27.19 9.49 10.70
N LEU A 381 26.71 8.60 11.56
CA LEU A 381 25.53 8.84 12.40
C LEU A 381 25.76 9.95 13.42
N VAL A 382 26.99 10.08 13.95
CA VAL A 382 27.34 11.20 14.85
C VAL A 382 27.19 12.54 14.12
N HIS A 383 27.63 12.64 12.86
CA HIS A 383 27.45 13.86 12.07
C HIS A 383 25.97 14.12 11.75
N MET A 384 25.21 13.08 11.42
CA MET A 384 23.77 13.22 11.13
C MET A 384 22.97 13.66 12.36
N ALA A 385 23.28 13.13 13.54
CA ALA A 385 22.65 13.51 14.80
C ALA A 385 22.93 14.98 15.17
N ALA A 386 24.09 15.49 14.78
CA ALA A 386 24.48 16.88 14.95
C ALA A 386 23.98 17.82 13.83
N GLY A 387 23.37 17.29 12.77
CA GLY A 387 22.93 18.12 11.64
C GLY A 387 24.06 18.57 10.72
N ILE A 388 25.21 17.90 10.76
CA ILE A 388 26.42 18.26 10.00
C ILE A 388 26.59 17.34 8.79
N PRO A 389 26.92 17.87 7.59
CA PRO A 389 27.25 17.05 6.43
C PRO A 389 28.41 16.08 6.67
N PHE A 390 28.34 14.88 6.08
CA PHE A 390 29.41 13.88 6.11
C PHE A 390 29.61 13.31 4.70
N LEU A 391 30.80 13.51 4.12
CA LEU A 391 31.14 13.05 2.76
C LEU A 391 30.07 13.44 1.73
N GLU A 392 29.62 14.71 1.82
CA GLU A 392 28.56 15.35 1.03
C GLU A 392 27.14 14.84 1.27
N MET A 393 26.95 13.84 2.13
CA MET A 393 25.62 13.43 2.59
C MET A 393 25.15 14.41 3.66
N LYS A 394 23.97 14.99 3.49
CA LYS A 394 23.49 16.12 4.31
C LYS A 394 22.20 15.75 5.05
N PRO A 395 22.15 15.87 6.37
CA PRO A 395 20.89 15.67 7.10
C PRO A 395 19.98 16.90 6.88
N ALA A 396 18.66 16.72 6.87
CA ALA A 396 17.73 17.85 6.74
C ALA A 396 17.67 18.75 7.98
N LYS A 397 18.01 18.18 9.14
CA LYS A 397 18.06 18.80 10.46
C LYS A 397 18.94 17.92 11.37
N PRO A 398 19.32 18.35 12.58
CA PRO A 398 19.85 17.43 13.59
C PRO A 398 18.86 16.28 13.81
N LEU A 399 19.29 15.05 13.50
CA LEU A 399 18.39 13.89 13.47
C LEU A 399 18.32 13.21 14.84
N LYS A 400 17.11 12.78 15.25
CA LYS A 400 16.97 11.83 16.35
C LYS A 400 17.14 10.40 15.84
N ILE A 401 18.23 9.76 16.27
CA ILE A 401 18.69 8.48 15.75
C ILE A 401 18.69 7.44 16.87
N PHE A 402 18.01 6.32 16.63
CA PHE A 402 18.15 5.11 17.44
C PHE A 402 19.03 4.09 16.71
N TYR A 403 20.20 3.79 17.27
CA TYR A 403 21.18 2.88 16.69
C TYR A 403 21.29 1.57 17.48
N LEU A 404 20.65 0.53 16.95
CA LEU A 404 20.73 -0.85 17.42
C LEU A 404 22.02 -1.52 16.91
N GLN A 405 23.12 -1.24 17.60
CA GLN A 405 24.39 -1.95 17.42
C GLN A 405 24.43 -3.19 18.33
N THR A 406 24.73 -4.36 17.77
CA THR A 406 24.64 -5.65 18.49
C THR A 406 25.97 -6.39 18.66
N GLU A 407 27.05 -5.97 18.02
CA GLU A 407 28.37 -6.63 18.09
C GLU A 407 29.33 -5.98 19.10
N ILE A 408 29.36 -4.65 19.18
CA ILE A 408 30.42 -3.92 19.89
C ILE A 408 30.06 -3.78 21.37
N GLY A 409 30.89 -4.34 22.26
CA GLY A 409 30.73 -4.17 23.70
C GLY A 409 30.88 -2.71 24.15
N TYR A 410 30.23 -2.36 25.26
CA TYR A 410 30.13 -0.97 25.77
C TYR A 410 31.48 -0.24 25.86
N HIS A 411 32.50 -0.87 26.44
CA HIS A 411 33.80 -0.21 26.64
C HIS A 411 34.51 0.14 25.33
N TYR A 412 34.49 -0.76 24.35
CA TYR A 412 35.07 -0.53 23.02
C TYR A 412 34.25 0.46 22.19
N LEU A 413 32.92 0.44 22.33
CA LEU A 413 32.05 1.44 21.70
C LEU A 413 32.39 2.85 22.21
N ARG A 414 32.47 3.00 23.54
CA ARG A 414 32.86 4.26 24.18
C ARG A 414 34.25 4.73 23.76
N GLU A 415 35.21 3.81 23.65
CA GLU A 415 36.56 4.11 23.18
C GLU A 415 36.53 4.66 21.75
N ARG A 416 35.82 3.99 20.83
CA ARG A 416 35.68 4.44 19.43
C ARG A 416 35.03 5.82 19.33
N LEU A 417 33.97 6.06 20.08
CA LEU A 417 33.31 7.37 20.10
C LEU A 417 34.25 8.49 20.57
N LYS A 418 35.06 8.22 21.60
CA LYS A 418 36.07 9.19 22.09
C LYS A 418 37.19 9.46 21.08
N GLN A 419 37.54 8.49 20.24
CA GLN A 419 38.56 8.63 19.19
C GLN A 419 38.10 9.45 17.98
N LEU A 420 36.81 9.81 17.88
CA LEU A 420 36.32 10.61 16.75
C LEU A 420 36.73 12.09 16.81
N GLU A 421 37.34 12.55 17.91
CA GLU A 421 37.81 13.94 18.11
C GLU A 421 36.74 14.96 17.70
N LEU A 422 35.54 14.81 18.28
CA LEU A 422 34.38 15.63 17.98
C LEU A 422 34.56 17.02 18.57
N ASP A 423 34.20 18.04 17.78
CA ASP A 423 34.20 19.43 18.22
C ASP A 423 33.24 19.60 19.42
N PRO A 424 33.64 20.28 20.51
CA PRO A 424 32.80 20.49 21.69
C PRO A 424 31.39 21.02 21.38
N ASP A 425 31.24 21.89 20.38
CA ASP A 425 29.95 22.47 20.00
C ASP A 425 29.01 21.41 19.39
N VAL A 426 29.58 20.38 18.77
CA VAL A 426 28.86 19.23 18.19
C VAL A 426 28.42 18.27 19.28
N LEU A 427 29.23 18.11 20.33
CA LEU A 427 28.96 17.25 21.49
C LEU A 427 27.70 17.67 22.26
N GLU A 428 27.45 18.97 22.43
CA GLU A 428 26.26 19.48 23.10
C GLU A 428 24.98 19.23 22.27
N GLN A 429 25.07 19.40 20.94
CA GLN A 429 23.93 19.17 20.04
C GLN A 429 23.61 17.67 19.85
N MET A 430 24.61 16.78 19.93
CA MET A 430 24.42 15.35 19.72
C MET A 430 23.93 14.59 20.95
N SER A 431 24.24 15.06 22.16
CA SER A 431 24.13 14.23 23.38
C SER A 431 22.72 13.70 23.63
N ASN A 432 21.72 14.41 23.10
CA ASN A 432 20.30 14.07 23.23
C ASN A 432 19.68 13.55 21.93
N ASN A 433 20.45 13.38 20.85
CA ASN A 433 19.95 13.03 19.52
C ASN A 433 20.39 11.65 19.03
N LEU A 434 21.40 11.03 19.65
CA LEU A 434 21.88 9.70 19.26
C LEU A 434 21.86 8.74 20.45
N VAL A 435 21.01 7.72 20.38
CA VAL A 435 20.93 6.63 21.36
C VAL A 435 21.49 5.37 20.72
N ILE A 436 22.47 4.72 21.37
CA ILE A 436 23.17 3.56 20.83
C ILE A 436 23.13 2.41 21.84
N THR A 437 22.74 1.22 21.40
CA THR A 437 22.81 0.02 22.23
C THR A 437 24.24 -0.54 22.26
N PRO A 438 24.74 -1.05 23.41
CA PRO A 438 25.92 -1.89 23.42
C PRO A 438 25.58 -3.29 22.85
N GLN A 439 26.58 -4.16 22.74
CA GLN A 439 26.40 -5.57 22.39
C GLN A 439 25.19 -6.17 23.11
N THR A 440 24.21 -6.59 22.31
CA THR A 440 22.93 -7.11 22.78
C THR A 440 22.65 -8.42 22.05
N ARG A 441 22.11 -9.41 22.76
CA ARG A 441 21.70 -10.71 22.19
C ARG A 441 20.19 -10.79 22.18
N MET A 442 19.59 -10.54 21.03
CA MET A 442 18.14 -10.65 20.84
C MET A 442 17.80 -10.91 19.37
N LEU A 443 16.63 -11.50 19.11
CA LEU A 443 16.05 -11.60 17.78
C LEU A 443 14.98 -10.52 17.61
N LEU A 444 14.75 -10.07 16.38
CA LEU A 444 13.69 -9.11 16.05
C LEU A 444 12.34 -9.82 15.83
N ASN A 445 11.94 -10.67 16.77
CA ASN A 445 10.60 -11.26 16.82
C ASN A 445 9.61 -10.28 17.47
N ASP A 446 8.36 -10.70 17.69
CA ASP A 446 7.33 -9.87 18.32
C ASP A 446 7.75 -9.27 19.67
N GLU A 447 8.41 -10.08 20.51
CA GLU A 447 8.90 -9.65 21.82
C GLU A 447 10.07 -8.67 21.68
N GLY A 448 11.03 -8.97 20.79
CA GLY A 448 12.18 -8.11 20.54
C GLY A 448 11.77 -6.74 19.98
N ILE A 449 10.77 -6.69 19.11
CA ILE A 449 10.18 -5.43 18.62
C ILE A 449 9.59 -4.64 19.79
N ALA A 450 8.81 -5.28 20.66
CA ALA A 450 8.22 -4.61 21.82
C ALA A 450 9.30 -4.07 22.77
N GLN A 451 10.37 -4.82 23.02
CA GLN A 451 11.51 -4.39 23.84
C GLN A 451 12.24 -3.19 23.22
N ILE A 452 12.45 -3.19 21.90
CA ILE A 452 13.09 -2.06 21.21
C ILE A 452 12.21 -0.82 21.25
N VAL A 453 10.90 -0.96 21.00
CA VAL A 453 9.95 0.15 21.09
C VAL A 453 9.93 0.72 22.50
N GLN A 454 9.94 -0.13 23.54
CA GLN A 454 10.03 0.33 24.92
C GLN A 454 11.35 1.06 25.18
N THR A 455 12.48 0.50 24.73
CA THR A 455 13.79 1.14 24.87
C THR A 455 13.80 2.52 24.18
N ILE A 456 13.20 2.64 22.99
CA ILE A 456 13.06 3.92 22.31
C ILE A 456 12.23 4.89 23.15
N ASN A 457 11.10 4.45 23.71
CA ASN A 457 10.25 5.28 24.59
C ASN A 457 11.00 5.81 25.82
N ASP A 458 11.98 5.08 26.34
CA ASP A 458 12.76 5.51 27.50
C ASP A 458 13.67 6.71 27.20
N PHE A 459 14.01 6.97 25.93
CA PHE A 459 14.90 8.07 25.52
C PHE A 459 14.24 9.10 24.59
N PHE A 460 13.28 8.69 23.75
CA PHE A 460 12.62 9.53 22.75
C PHE A 460 11.10 9.30 22.77
N ASP A 461 10.32 10.33 22.40
CA ASP A 461 8.99 10.08 21.84
C ASP A 461 9.18 9.33 20.51
N PRO A 462 8.67 8.09 20.35
CA PRO A 462 8.86 7.29 19.15
C PRO A 462 8.48 8.02 17.86
N LYS A 463 7.43 8.86 17.90
CA LYS A 463 6.95 9.62 16.74
C LYS A 463 7.93 10.69 16.27
N THR A 464 8.91 11.04 17.11
CA THR A 464 9.94 12.04 16.79
C THR A 464 11.25 11.44 16.30
N VAL A 465 11.39 10.10 16.33
CA VAL A 465 12.58 9.42 15.80
C VAL A 465 12.63 9.62 14.29
N ASP A 466 13.76 10.11 13.79
CA ASP A 466 13.97 10.38 12.37
C ASP A 466 14.65 9.20 11.65
N LEU A 467 15.47 8.43 12.36
CA LEU A 467 16.29 7.36 11.79
C LEU A 467 16.45 6.18 12.76
N ILE A 468 16.20 4.97 12.27
CA ILE A 468 16.46 3.72 12.98
C ILE A 468 17.59 2.99 12.26
N VAL A 469 18.65 2.62 12.99
CA VAL A 469 19.82 1.96 12.41
C VAL A 469 20.06 0.61 13.06
N ILE A 470 20.31 -0.42 12.27
CA ILE A 470 20.57 -1.79 12.70
C ILE A 470 21.95 -2.21 12.20
N ASP A 471 22.84 -2.62 13.11
CA ASP A 471 24.18 -3.11 12.75
C ASP A 471 24.63 -4.29 13.63
N PRO A 472 24.91 -5.47 13.04
CA PRO A 472 24.46 -5.96 11.74
C PRO A 472 23.08 -6.63 11.81
N LEU A 473 22.39 -6.73 10.67
CA LEU A 473 21.12 -7.47 10.53
C LEU A 473 21.24 -8.92 11.03
N ARG A 474 22.34 -9.58 10.73
CA ARG A 474 22.55 -11.02 10.99
C ARG A 474 22.31 -11.43 12.44
N ASN A 475 22.59 -10.55 13.40
CA ASN A 475 22.48 -10.87 14.82
C ASN A 475 21.05 -10.76 15.36
N ILE A 476 20.18 -10.03 14.65
CA ILE A 476 18.79 -9.84 15.04
C ILE A 476 17.81 -10.55 14.09
N PHE A 477 18.35 -11.27 13.10
CA PHE A 477 17.56 -11.86 12.03
C PHE A 477 16.59 -12.91 12.57
N ASP A 478 15.30 -12.62 12.43
CA ASP A 478 14.22 -13.57 12.71
C ASP A 478 13.61 -14.05 11.40
N ALA A 479 13.75 -15.35 11.14
CA ALA A 479 13.24 -15.97 9.92
C ALA A 479 11.78 -16.45 10.07
N GLY A 480 11.19 -16.38 11.27
CA GLY A 480 9.93 -17.05 11.56
C GLY A 480 10.05 -18.56 11.31
N ASP A 481 9.09 -19.13 10.58
CA ASP A 481 9.13 -20.54 10.14
C ASP A 481 9.95 -20.75 8.86
N HIS A 482 10.55 -19.69 8.30
CA HIS A 482 11.36 -19.74 7.10
C HIS A 482 12.84 -20.00 7.42
N GLY A 483 13.65 -20.36 6.41
CA GLY A 483 15.00 -20.90 6.56
C GLY A 483 16.05 -19.97 7.20
N THR A 484 17.07 -19.56 6.45
CA THR A 484 18.19 -18.74 6.97
C THR A 484 18.25 -17.40 6.25
N GLU A 485 19.09 -16.48 6.69
CA GLU A 485 19.36 -15.17 6.05
C GLU A 485 19.73 -15.27 4.55
N ASN A 486 20.20 -16.43 4.08
CA ASN A 486 20.49 -16.65 2.66
C ASN A 486 19.26 -17.04 1.82
N ASP A 487 18.13 -17.34 2.48
CA ASP A 487 16.87 -17.67 1.85
C ASP A 487 16.08 -16.39 1.56
N ASN A 488 15.68 -16.23 0.31
CA ASN A 488 14.97 -15.03 -0.13
C ASN A 488 13.61 -14.86 0.58
N ASN A 489 12.89 -15.94 0.87
CA ASN A 489 11.58 -15.85 1.53
C ASN A 489 11.74 -15.47 3.00
N ALA A 490 12.74 -16.04 3.69
CA ALA A 490 13.07 -15.65 5.06
C ALA A 490 13.47 -14.17 5.14
N MET A 491 14.28 -13.70 4.18
CA MET A 491 14.64 -12.28 4.09
C MET A 491 13.44 -11.40 3.83
N LEU A 492 12.54 -11.76 2.90
CA LEU A 492 11.31 -11.00 2.64
C LEU A 492 10.43 -10.91 3.90
N PHE A 493 10.22 -12.04 4.59
CA PHE A 493 9.49 -12.07 5.86
C PHE A 493 10.09 -11.11 6.89
N PHE A 494 11.41 -11.17 7.10
CA PHE A 494 12.08 -10.28 8.04
C PHE A 494 11.90 -8.80 7.68
N LEU A 495 12.05 -8.45 6.40
CA LEU A 495 11.90 -7.07 5.92
C LEU A 495 10.44 -6.58 6.09
N GLN A 496 9.45 -7.40 5.74
CA GLN A 496 8.02 -7.03 5.74
C GLN A 496 7.35 -7.12 7.11
N GLU A 497 7.60 -8.19 7.87
CA GLU A 497 6.86 -8.47 9.10
C GLU A 497 7.60 -7.99 10.35
N ARG A 498 8.92 -7.77 10.26
CA ARG A 498 9.75 -7.33 11.40
C ARG A 498 10.24 -5.89 11.27
N LEU A 499 11.01 -5.57 10.23
CA LEU A 499 11.56 -4.20 10.07
C LEU A 499 10.47 -3.15 9.85
N GLU A 500 9.57 -3.38 8.88
CA GLU A 500 8.47 -2.45 8.61
C GLU A 500 7.55 -2.28 9.82
N ARG A 501 7.28 -3.38 10.54
CA ARG A 501 6.47 -3.32 11.75
C ARG A 501 7.14 -2.49 12.83
N LEU A 502 8.44 -2.67 13.06
CA LEU A 502 9.21 -1.83 13.99
C LEU A 502 9.09 -0.35 13.59
N ARG A 503 9.33 -0.03 12.31
CA ARG A 503 9.18 1.35 11.81
C ARG A 503 7.78 1.88 12.04
N HIS A 504 6.75 1.12 11.72
CA HIS A 504 5.36 1.56 11.84
C HIS A 504 4.95 1.84 13.30
N LEU A 505 5.48 1.04 14.25
CA LEU A 505 5.25 1.23 15.69
C LEU A 505 6.02 2.43 16.26
N VAL A 506 7.19 2.74 15.69
CA VAL A 506 8.02 3.88 16.13
C VAL A 506 7.58 5.16 15.43
N ASN A 507 7.86 5.25 14.12
CA ASN A 507 7.47 6.36 13.27
C ASN A 507 7.46 5.87 11.80
N PRO A 508 6.28 5.80 11.13
CA PRO A 508 6.18 5.37 9.74
C PRO A 508 7.04 6.16 8.74
N ASN A 509 7.38 7.40 9.06
CA ASN A 509 8.20 8.27 8.22
C ASN A 509 9.69 8.21 8.54
N ALA A 510 10.10 7.50 9.60
CA ALA A 510 11.51 7.34 9.94
C ALA A 510 12.27 6.60 8.82
N GLY A 511 13.47 7.07 8.52
CA GLY A 511 14.40 6.33 7.69
C GLY A 511 14.89 5.08 8.41
N MET A 512 15.28 4.05 7.65
CA MET A 512 15.95 2.87 8.19
C MET A 512 17.30 2.65 7.51
N ILE A 513 18.33 2.36 8.29
CA ILE A 513 19.64 1.90 7.78
C ILE A 513 19.91 0.51 8.35
N VAL A 514 20.25 -0.43 7.49
CA VAL A 514 20.55 -1.80 7.88
C VAL A 514 21.91 -2.21 7.35
N ALA A 515 22.85 -2.45 8.26
CA ALA A 515 24.18 -2.92 7.90
C ALA A 515 24.15 -4.43 7.63
N HIS A 516 24.73 -4.83 6.50
CA HIS A 516 24.72 -6.21 6.03
C HIS A 516 26.11 -6.65 5.55
N HIS A 517 26.40 -7.93 5.72
CA HIS A 517 27.62 -8.52 5.19
C HIS A 517 27.40 -8.94 3.73
N THR A 518 28.35 -8.57 2.88
CA THR A 518 28.43 -9.12 1.53
C THR A 518 29.21 -10.43 1.56
N LYS A 519 28.88 -11.33 0.63
CA LYS A 519 29.78 -12.44 0.28
C LYS A 519 31.10 -11.88 -0.26
N LYS A 520 32.13 -12.72 -0.33
CA LYS A 520 33.44 -12.32 -0.86
C LYS A 520 33.25 -11.86 -2.32
N ILE A 521 33.36 -10.55 -2.55
CA ILE A 521 33.13 -9.92 -3.85
C ILE A 521 34.35 -10.16 -4.71
N THR A 522 34.20 -10.82 -5.85
CA THR A 522 35.23 -10.86 -6.89
C THR A 522 35.13 -9.60 -7.75
N LYS A 523 36.25 -9.11 -8.28
CA LYS A 523 36.29 -7.87 -9.08
C LYS A 523 35.28 -7.86 -10.25
N LYS A 524 35.12 -9.01 -10.93
CA LYS A 524 34.15 -9.16 -12.03
C LYS A 524 32.72 -8.87 -11.57
N LEU A 525 32.35 -9.33 -10.37
CA LEU A 525 31.02 -9.07 -9.80
C LEU A 525 30.85 -7.59 -9.39
N LEU A 526 31.93 -6.89 -9.02
CA LEU A 526 31.86 -5.48 -8.67
C LEU A 526 31.66 -4.58 -9.90
N GLU A 527 32.30 -4.92 -11.02
CA GLU A 527 32.19 -4.17 -12.27
C GLU A 527 30.84 -4.41 -12.96
N GLU A 528 30.31 -5.63 -12.88
CA GLU A 528 29.04 -5.99 -13.49
C GLU A 528 27.84 -5.58 -12.62
N ASP A 529 27.83 -5.96 -11.33
CA ASP A 529 26.70 -5.68 -10.45
C ASP A 529 27.04 -5.88 -8.93
N PRO A 530 27.60 -4.86 -8.25
CA PRO A 530 28.18 -5.02 -6.90
C PRO A 530 27.13 -5.41 -5.85
N PHE A 531 25.87 -5.02 -6.04
CA PHE A 531 24.78 -5.30 -5.11
C PHE A 531 24.27 -6.75 -5.17
N GLN A 532 24.73 -7.59 -6.13
CA GLN A 532 24.37 -9.03 -6.18
C GLN A 532 25.09 -9.80 -5.08
N SER A 533 26.16 -9.20 -4.56
CA SER A 533 26.98 -9.80 -3.51
C SER A 533 26.35 -9.74 -2.13
N LEU A 534 25.25 -9.01 -1.95
CA LEU A 534 24.47 -9.02 -0.72
C LEU A 534 23.87 -10.43 -0.51
N SER A 535 23.99 -10.98 0.69
CA SER A 535 23.30 -12.24 1.00
C SER A 535 21.79 -12.00 0.95
N GLY A 536 21.06 -12.80 0.17
CA GLY A 536 19.63 -12.56 -0.08
C GLY A 536 19.35 -11.41 -1.06
N ALA A 537 20.31 -11.04 -1.93
CA ALA A 537 20.19 -9.89 -2.86
C ALA A 537 18.86 -9.82 -3.62
N GLY A 538 18.34 -10.96 -4.10
CA GLY A 538 17.09 -11.01 -4.85
C GLY A 538 15.89 -10.44 -4.09
N ALA A 539 15.80 -10.70 -2.78
CA ALA A 539 14.79 -10.13 -1.90
C ALA A 539 15.10 -8.69 -1.50
N LEU A 540 16.35 -8.43 -1.10
CA LEU A 540 16.78 -7.13 -0.59
C LEU A 540 16.60 -6.01 -1.61
N ARG A 541 17.02 -6.23 -2.86
CA ARG A 541 16.93 -5.22 -3.93
C ARG A 541 15.50 -4.83 -4.29
N GLY A 542 14.56 -5.75 -4.14
CA GLY A 542 13.14 -5.44 -4.35
C GLY A 542 12.60 -4.48 -3.30
N PHE A 543 13.24 -4.43 -2.13
CA PHE A 543 12.71 -3.81 -0.91
C PHE A 543 13.37 -2.47 -0.57
N TYR A 544 14.71 -2.36 -0.68
CA TYR A 544 15.38 -1.12 -0.32
C TYR A 544 15.12 0.01 -1.33
N THR A 545 15.19 1.24 -0.84
CA THR A 545 15.18 2.45 -1.68
C THR A 545 16.59 2.88 -2.07
N THR A 546 17.57 2.57 -1.20
CA THR A 546 18.98 2.92 -1.42
C THR A 546 19.89 1.75 -1.05
N GLY A 547 20.75 1.33 -1.96
CA GLY A 547 21.89 0.48 -1.68
C GLY A 547 23.15 1.33 -1.52
N MET A 548 23.93 1.05 -0.46
CA MET A 548 25.27 1.61 -0.30
C MET A 548 26.27 0.48 0.00
N ILE A 549 27.39 0.42 -0.70
CA ILE A 549 28.44 -0.59 -0.48
C ILE A 549 29.77 0.08 -0.17
N LEU A 550 30.40 -0.33 0.93
CA LEU A 550 31.80 -0.02 1.23
C LEU A 550 32.69 -1.19 0.77
N PHE A 551 33.43 -0.96 -0.30
CA PHE A 551 34.28 -1.96 -0.93
C PHE A 551 35.77 -1.62 -0.77
N ARG A 552 36.61 -2.61 -0.47
CA ARG A 552 38.07 -2.45 -0.46
C ARG A 552 38.67 -3.29 -1.59
N PRO A 553 39.10 -2.68 -2.70
CA PRO A 553 39.63 -3.42 -3.86
C PRO A 553 40.93 -4.17 -3.58
N ASP A 554 41.82 -3.57 -2.78
CA ASP A 554 43.09 -4.17 -2.37
C ASP A 554 43.15 -4.25 -0.84
N GLU A 555 43.08 -5.45 -0.29
CA GLU A 555 43.08 -5.67 1.17
C GLU A 555 44.37 -5.17 1.84
N THR A 556 45.46 -5.00 1.08
CA THR A 556 46.74 -4.49 1.59
C THR A 556 46.79 -2.97 1.67
N LYS A 557 45.80 -2.26 1.10
CA LYS A 557 45.74 -0.79 1.14
C LYS A 557 44.56 -0.33 2.01
N THR A 558 44.65 0.90 2.49
CA THR A 558 43.60 1.52 3.31
C THR A 558 42.43 2.08 2.51
N PRO A 559 42.58 2.66 1.30
CA PRO A 559 41.46 3.24 0.56
C PRO A 559 40.33 2.25 0.27
N ARG A 560 39.09 2.75 0.35
CA ARG A 560 37.87 2.03 0.02
C ARG A 560 37.07 2.83 -1.02
N GLN A 561 36.21 2.15 -1.74
CA GLN A 561 35.24 2.74 -2.65
C GLN A 561 33.85 2.65 -2.02
N LEU A 562 33.13 3.77 -2.03
CA LEU A 562 31.74 3.87 -1.63
C LEU A 562 30.88 3.92 -2.89
N ILE A 563 30.01 2.92 -3.04
CA ILE A 563 29.19 2.70 -4.23
C ILE A 563 27.72 2.88 -3.86
N PHE A 564 26.95 3.56 -4.69
CA PHE A 564 25.54 3.87 -4.45
C PHE A 564 24.64 3.25 -5.54
N GLU A 565 23.45 2.81 -5.13
CA GLU A 565 22.34 2.45 -6.02
C GLU A 565 21.06 3.07 -5.45
N LEU A 566 20.43 3.96 -6.20
CA LEU A 566 19.21 4.65 -5.77
C LEU A 566 18.04 4.18 -6.61
N ARG A 567 16.91 3.91 -5.94
CA ARG A 567 15.64 3.63 -6.62
C ARG A 567 14.97 4.90 -7.13
N ASN A 568 15.16 6.00 -6.38
CA ASN A 568 14.54 7.28 -6.63
C ASN A 568 15.62 8.38 -6.69
N GLY A 569 15.57 9.22 -7.71
CA GLY A 569 16.46 10.37 -7.86
C GLY A 569 17.62 10.15 -8.82
N GLU A 570 18.50 11.15 -8.90
CA GLU A 570 19.68 11.11 -9.75
C GLU A 570 20.72 10.11 -9.21
N ARG A 571 21.48 9.53 -10.13
CA ARG A 571 22.57 8.63 -9.79
C ARG A 571 23.64 9.42 -9.02
N ILE A 572 24.09 8.86 -7.90
CA ILE A 572 25.23 9.38 -7.14
C ILE A 572 26.49 8.69 -7.62
N ASP A 573 27.53 9.48 -7.89
CA ASP A 573 28.83 8.96 -8.30
C ASP A 573 29.52 8.20 -7.16
N ASN A 574 30.28 7.17 -7.56
CA ASN A 574 31.07 6.40 -6.61
C ASN A 574 32.17 7.29 -6.02
N LYS A 575 32.43 7.16 -4.73
CA LYS A 575 33.44 7.98 -4.03
C LYS A 575 34.58 7.12 -3.52
N TRP A 576 35.81 7.56 -3.68
CA TRP A 576 36.92 6.95 -2.98
C TRP A 576 37.09 7.60 -1.62
N VAL A 577 37.16 6.78 -0.59
CA VAL A 577 37.19 7.22 0.81
C VAL A 577 38.32 6.52 1.56
N ASP A 578 38.99 7.26 2.44
CA ASP A 578 39.93 6.69 3.38
C ASP A 578 39.81 7.33 4.76
N LYS A 579 40.27 6.60 5.78
CA LYS A 579 40.31 7.06 7.16
C LYS A 579 41.73 7.52 7.49
N MET A 580 41.95 8.83 7.44
CA MET A 580 43.24 9.47 7.73
C MET A 580 43.14 10.25 9.03
N GLY A 581 44.08 10.02 9.97
CA GLY A 581 44.07 10.71 11.27
C GLY A 581 42.77 10.53 12.05
N GLY A 582 42.14 9.35 12.00
CA GLY A 582 40.88 9.08 12.67
C GLY A 582 39.62 9.60 11.95
N LYS A 583 39.77 10.39 10.88
CA LYS A 583 38.64 11.01 10.15
C LYS A 583 38.47 10.41 8.76
N TRP A 584 37.22 10.16 8.38
CA TRP A 584 36.87 9.71 7.03
C TRP A 584 36.88 10.91 6.07
N SER A 585 37.51 10.74 4.92
CA SER A 585 37.68 11.79 3.90
C SER A 585 37.54 11.22 2.50
N ILE A 586 37.09 12.04 1.56
CA ILE A 586 37.08 11.72 0.12
C ILE A 586 38.50 11.89 -0.43
N LEU A 587 38.96 10.96 -1.27
CA LEU A 587 40.24 11.06 -1.98
C LEU A 587 40.05 11.79 -3.32
N GLU A 588 40.97 12.67 -3.69
CA GLU A 588 40.93 13.43 -4.95
C GLU A 588 41.20 12.55 -6.20
N GLU A 589 40.71 12.97 -7.38
CA GLU A 589 40.76 12.24 -8.67
C GLU A 589 42.16 11.76 -9.09
N GLU A 590 43.22 12.50 -8.74
CA GLU A 590 44.60 12.12 -9.07
C GLU A 590 45.05 10.85 -8.33
N SER A 591 44.53 10.65 -7.12
CA SER A 591 44.76 9.45 -6.30
C SER A 591 43.96 8.25 -6.83
N GLU A 592 42.78 8.48 -7.40
CA GLU A 592 41.98 7.41 -8.03
C GLU A 592 42.71 6.79 -9.23
N ARG A 593 43.36 7.61 -10.07
CA ARG A 593 44.14 7.13 -11.22
C ARG A 593 45.34 6.28 -10.77
N LEU A 594 46.05 6.69 -9.72
CA LEU A 594 47.17 5.94 -9.14
C LEU A 594 46.71 4.60 -8.52
N VAL A 595 45.60 4.60 -7.78
CA VAL A 595 45.03 3.37 -7.19
C VAL A 595 44.53 2.43 -8.28
N ASN A 596 43.82 2.93 -9.28
CA ASN A 596 43.31 2.13 -10.40
C ASN A 596 44.44 1.55 -11.28
N LYS A 597 45.51 2.31 -11.53
CA LYS A 597 46.67 1.85 -12.31
C LYS A 597 47.43 0.72 -11.62
N HIS A 598 47.79 0.91 -10.35
CA HIS A 598 48.47 -0.14 -9.57
C HIS A 598 47.59 -1.38 -9.33
N TYR A 599 46.27 -1.19 -9.24
CA TYR A 599 45.32 -2.28 -9.11
C TYR A 599 45.19 -3.09 -10.40
N GLY A 600 45.15 -2.43 -11.57
CA GLY A 600 45.15 -3.08 -12.88
C GLY A 600 46.37 -3.97 -13.09
N GLU A 601 47.56 -3.44 -12.82
CA GLU A 601 48.84 -4.15 -12.95
C GLU A 601 48.88 -5.44 -12.11
N LYS A 602 48.42 -5.40 -10.86
CA LYS A 602 48.39 -6.57 -9.95
C LYS A 602 47.44 -7.69 -10.42
N LEU A 603 46.37 -7.33 -11.14
CA LEU A 603 45.38 -8.28 -11.64
C LEU A 603 45.76 -8.89 -12.98
N ASP A 604 46.44 -8.13 -13.83
CA ASP A 604 47.06 -8.67 -15.04
C ASP A 604 48.14 -9.67 -14.67
N ALA A 605 48.91 -9.37 -13.63
CA ALA A 605 49.82 -10.31 -13.00
C ALA A 605 49.10 -11.59 -12.53
N GLU A 606 47.95 -11.47 -11.86
CA GLU A 606 47.18 -12.62 -11.37
C GLU A 606 46.57 -13.47 -12.49
N ARG A 607 46.06 -12.84 -13.55
CA ARG A 607 45.54 -13.53 -14.73
C ARG A 607 46.63 -14.30 -15.47
N ARG A 608 47.82 -13.69 -15.62
CA ARG A 608 49.01 -14.37 -16.18
C ARG A 608 49.45 -15.56 -15.32
N ARG A 609 49.45 -15.44 -13.99
CA ARG A 609 49.81 -16.54 -13.07
C ARG A 609 48.83 -17.72 -13.15
N LYS A 610 47.53 -17.46 -13.26
CA LYS A 610 46.50 -18.53 -13.39
C LYS A 610 46.60 -19.31 -14.71
N HIS A 611 47.28 -18.77 -15.72
CA HIS A 611 47.45 -19.43 -17.01
C HIS A 611 48.50 -20.56 -16.99
N ASP A 612 49.44 -20.55 -16.04
CA ASP A 612 50.43 -21.63 -15.87
C ASP A 612 50.53 -22.10 -14.41
N ILE A 613 50.31 -23.40 -14.21
CA ILE A 613 50.30 -24.05 -12.90
C ILE A 613 51.62 -23.90 -12.12
N ILE A 614 52.77 -23.78 -12.79
CA ILE A 614 54.07 -23.58 -12.14
C ILE A 614 54.12 -22.19 -11.49
N LEU A 615 53.65 -21.14 -12.18
CA LEU A 615 53.63 -19.78 -11.66
C LEU A 615 52.74 -19.68 -10.41
N GLN A 616 51.57 -20.33 -10.47
CA GLN A 616 50.63 -20.39 -9.35
C GLN A 616 51.22 -21.13 -8.14
N LEU A 617 51.88 -22.28 -8.35
CA LEU A 617 52.50 -23.05 -7.28
C LEU A 617 53.67 -22.31 -6.61
N ILE A 618 54.51 -21.60 -7.38
CA ILE A 618 55.58 -20.76 -6.81
C ILE A 618 54.98 -19.68 -5.90
N TYR A 619 53.90 -19.03 -6.34
CA TYR A 619 53.18 -18.01 -5.56
C TYR A 619 52.57 -18.58 -4.27
N ASP A 620 51.85 -19.70 -4.37
CA ASP A 620 51.13 -20.29 -3.24
C ASP A 620 52.09 -20.81 -2.16
N GLU A 621 53.24 -21.36 -2.56
CA GLU A 621 54.25 -21.79 -1.59
C GLU A 621 54.94 -20.62 -0.89
N ALA A 622 55.17 -19.49 -1.57
CA ALA A 622 55.69 -18.28 -0.92
C ALA A 622 54.73 -17.78 0.17
N ARG A 623 53.41 -17.85 -0.06
CA ARG A 623 52.40 -17.53 0.96
C ARG A 623 52.29 -18.55 2.08
N LYS A 624 52.89 -19.73 1.93
CA LYS A 624 53.11 -20.71 3.02
C LYS A 624 54.45 -20.51 3.73
N GLY A 625 55.22 -19.47 3.35
CA GLY A 625 56.53 -19.16 3.94
C GLY A 625 57.69 -19.92 3.30
N LYS A 626 57.51 -20.54 2.12
CA LYS A 626 58.54 -21.36 1.46
C LYS A 626 58.99 -20.74 0.15
N LEU A 627 60.30 -20.59 0.01
CA LEU A 627 60.94 -20.18 -1.25
C LEU A 627 61.71 -21.35 -1.84
N TYR A 628 61.63 -21.50 -3.16
CA TYR A 628 62.28 -22.58 -3.89
C TYR A 628 63.29 -22.06 -4.90
N THR A 629 64.49 -22.64 -4.92
CA THR A 629 65.36 -22.58 -6.11
C THR A 629 64.78 -23.50 -7.20
N ALA A 630 65.14 -23.31 -8.47
CA ALA A 630 64.66 -24.15 -9.57
C ALA A 630 64.82 -25.65 -9.27
N SER A 631 65.98 -26.08 -8.76
CA SER A 631 66.24 -27.48 -8.43
C SER A 631 65.41 -27.98 -7.24
N GLN A 632 65.20 -27.15 -6.21
CA GLN A 632 64.35 -27.52 -5.07
C GLN A 632 62.88 -27.62 -5.48
N PHE A 633 62.41 -26.72 -6.35
CA PHE A 633 61.05 -26.75 -6.86
C PHE A 633 60.80 -28.03 -7.67
N CYS A 634 61.70 -28.38 -8.60
CA CYS A 634 61.60 -29.62 -9.39
C CYS A 634 61.47 -30.87 -8.50
N ARG A 635 62.30 -30.97 -7.45
CA ARG A 635 62.25 -32.10 -6.51
C ARG A 635 60.99 -32.13 -5.65
N ALA A 636 60.50 -30.97 -5.22
CA ALA A 636 59.33 -30.88 -4.35
C ALA A 636 58.01 -31.20 -5.07
N PHE A 637 57.96 -30.95 -6.37
CA PHE A 637 56.75 -31.04 -7.19
C PHE A 637 56.81 -32.10 -8.30
N GLU A 638 57.82 -32.97 -8.29
CA GLU A 638 57.89 -34.12 -9.20
C GLU A 638 56.67 -35.03 -9.04
N ASN A 639 56.01 -35.34 -10.18
CA ASN A 639 54.81 -36.18 -10.25
C ASN A 639 53.64 -35.67 -9.36
N ARG A 640 53.58 -34.36 -9.09
CA ARG A 640 52.52 -33.72 -8.28
C ARG A 640 51.82 -32.63 -9.09
N SER A 641 50.54 -32.41 -8.80
CA SER A 641 49.76 -31.32 -9.41
C SER A 641 49.74 -31.35 -10.95
N GLY A 642 49.79 -32.53 -11.56
CA GLY A 642 49.85 -32.69 -13.02
C GLY A 642 51.20 -32.31 -13.65
N LEU A 643 52.23 -32.05 -12.84
CA LEU A 643 53.59 -31.83 -13.29
C LEU A 643 54.30 -33.19 -13.45
N GLY A 644 54.97 -33.39 -14.58
CA GLY A 644 55.70 -34.62 -14.89
C GLY A 644 57.00 -34.77 -14.09
N GLY A 645 57.99 -35.44 -14.69
CA GLY A 645 59.30 -35.64 -14.05
C GLY A 645 60.11 -34.36 -13.87
N GLN A 646 61.17 -34.42 -13.04
CA GLN A 646 62.02 -33.26 -12.73
C GLN A 646 62.55 -32.50 -13.97
N HIS A 647 62.93 -33.23 -15.03
CA HIS A 647 63.42 -32.63 -16.27
C HIS A 647 62.33 -31.79 -16.95
N SER A 648 61.12 -32.32 -17.09
CA SER A 648 59.99 -31.61 -17.69
C SER A 648 59.61 -30.34 -16.93
N ILE A 649 59.67 -30.38 -15.59
CA ILE A 649 59.42 -29.20 -14.75
C ILE A 649 60.52 -28.16 -14.97
N ARG A 650 61.78 -28.61 -15.04
CA ARG A 650 62.92 -27.71 -15.23
C ARG A 650 62.89 -27.00 -16.58
N ASP A 651 62.55 -27.71 -17.65
CA ASP A 651 62.46 -27.13 -18.99
C ASP A 651 61.34 -26.09 -19.05
N ARG A 652 60.18 -26.35 -18.42
CA ARG A 652 59.10 -25.37 -18.33
C ARG A 652 59.48 -24.13 -17.53
N ILE A 653 60.17 -24.29 -16.39
CA ILE A 653 60.69 -23.16 -15.60
C ILE A 653 61.66 -22.34 -16.45
N ASP A 654 62.52 -23.00 -17.23
CA ASP A 654 63.51 -22.34 -18.06
C ASP A 654 62.86 -21.51 -19.18
N VAL A 655 61.84 -22.06 -19.84
CA VAL A 655 61.01 -21.34 -20.83
C VAL A 655 60.31 -20.14 -20.20
N LEU A 656 59.64 -20.33 -19.05
CA LEU A 656 58.95 -19.25 -18.35
C LEU A 656 59.91 -18.16 -17.87
N ALA A 657 61.15 -18.52 -17.51
CA ALA A 657 62.18 -17.55 -17.15
C ALA A 657 62.69 -16.75 -18.36
N THR A 658 62.92 -17.41 -19.50
CA THR A 658 63.32 -16.75 -20.76
C THR A 658 62.22 -15.79 -21.24
N LYS A 659 60.95 -16.19 -21.11
CA LYS A 659 59.80 -15.34 -21.43
C LYS A 659 59.52 -14.22 -20.42
N GLY A 660 60.29 -14.15 -19.33
CA GLY A 660 60.16 -13.10 -18.31
C GLY A 660 59.08 -13.32 -17.25
N TYR A 661 58.32 -14.43 -17.32
CA TYR A 661 57.31 -14.80 -16.32
C TYR A 661 57.90 -15.28 -15.00
N ILE A 662 59.12 -15.80 -15.02
CA ILE A 662 59.91 -16.12 -13.82
C ILE A 662 61.17 -15.26 -13.81
N LYS A 663 61.37 -14.56 -12.70
CA LYS A 663 62.61 -13.84 -12.38
C LYS A 663 63.24 -14.43 -11.13
N PHE A 664 64.35 -13.87 -10.68
CA PHE A 664 65.14 -14.46 -9.62
C PHE A 664 65.43 -13.49 -8.47
N CYS A 665 65.32 -13.98 -7.24
CA CYS A 665 65.68 -13.24 -6.03
C CYS A 665 66.90 -13.88 -5.33
N LYS A 666 68.03 -13.15 -5.32
CA LYS A 666 69.29 -13.62 -4.70
C LYS A 666 69.41 -13.30 -3.20
N ARG A 667 68.38 -12.74 -2.56
CA ARG A 667 68.47 -12.11 -1.22
C ARG A 667 68.80 -13.07 -0.06
N ALA A 668 68.78 -14.39 -0.24
CA ALA A 668 69.12 -15.36 0.82
C ALA A 668 69.77 -16.70 0.39
N ALA A 669 69.98 -16.96 -0.91
CA ALA A 669 70.53 -18.24 -1.40
C ALA A 669 72.01 -18.11 -1.81
N ARG A 670 72.94 -18.08 -0.85
CA ARG A 670 74.39 -17.99 -1.12
C ARG A 670 74.97 -19.13 -1.97
N LYS A 671 74.24 -20.24 -2.18
CA LYS A 671 74.72 -21.45 -2.88
C LYS A 671 74.03 -21.77 -4.22
N SER A 672 73.02 -21.00 -4.65
CA SER A 672 72.34 -21.22 -5.94
C SER A 672 72.85 -20.25 -6.99
N LYS A 673 73.26 -20.76 -8.17
CA LYS A 673 73.66 -19.94 -9.34
C LYS A 673 72.60 -18.89 -9.71
N TYR A 674 71.32 -19.23 -9.51
CA TYR A 674 70.17 -18.44 -9.94
C TYR A 674 69.38 -17.81 -8.80
N GLY A 675 69.58 -18.18 -7.53
CA GLY A 675 68.73 -17.70 -6.43
C GLY A 675 67.36 -18.39 -6.37
N PHE A 676 66.40 -17.78 -5.67
CA PHE A 676 65.02 -18.27 -5.56
C PHE A 676 64.17 -17.82 -6.75
N LEU A 677 63.22 -18.67 -7.15
CA LEU A 677 62.21 -18.32 -8.16
C LEU A 677 61.32 -17.22 -7.61
N CYS A 678 61.08 -16.20 -8.44
CA CYS A 678 60.22 -15.07 -8.13
C CYS A 678 59.23 -14.90 -9.27
N VAL A 679 57.96 -14.71 -8.94
CA VAL A 679 56.89 -14.37 -9.89
C VAL A 679 56.36 -12.98 -9.59
N GLU A 680 55.65 -12.36 -10.53
CA GLU A 680 55.11 -11.00 -10.36
C GLU A 680 54.17 -10.96 -9.15
N ALA A 681 54.26 -9.89 -8.36
CA ALA A 681 53.48 -9.66 -7.14
C ALA A 681 53.57 -10.76 -6.06
N MET A 682 54.66 -11.53 -6.00
CA MET A 682 54.86 -12.60 -5.02
C MET A 682 55.05 -12.07 -3.59
N ASP A 683 54.29 -12.61 -2.62
CA ASP A 683 54.40 -12.25 -1.20
C ASP A 683 54.85 -13.46 -0.35
N LEU A 684 55.82 -13.25 0.53
CA LEU A 684 56.30 -14.24 1.49
C LEU A 684 55.58 -14.07 2.83
N LYS A 685 55.04 -15.16 3.37
CA LYS A 685 54.51 -15.17 4.74
C LYS A 685 55.67 -15.12 5.74
N GLU A 686 55.69 -14.08 6.58
CA GLU A 686 56.55 -13.97 7.76
C GLU A 686 55.68 -13.98 9.02
N THR A 687 56.00 -14.89 9.95
CA THR A 687 55.42 -14.86 11.29
C THR A 687 56.35 -14.06 12.18
N LYS A 688 55.89 -12.93 12.71
CA LYS A 688 56.57 -12.23 13.80
C LYS A 688 55.91 -12.64 15.11
N VAL A 689 56.74 -13.09 16.04
CA VAL A 689 56.33 -13.30 17.43
C VAL A 689 56.60 -11.99 18.16
N ASP A 690 55.57 -11.37 18.71
CA ASP A 690 55.71 -10.20 19.56
C ASP A 690 56.51 -10.59 20.82
N SER A 691 57.61 -9.89 21.08
CA SER A 691 58.54 -10.22 22.17
C SER A 691 58.00 -9.88 23.57
N GLU A 692 56.94 -9.08 23.69
CA GLU A 692 56.30 -8.72 24.96
C GLU A 692 55.00 -9.50 25.20
N THR A 693 54.20 -9.77 24.16
CA THR A 693 52.89 -10.43 24.31
C THR A 693 52.87 -11.91 23.93
N GLY A 694 53.87 -12.39 23.18
CA GLY A 694 53.92 -13.76 22.67
C GLY A 694 52.91 -14.03 21.55
N GLU A 695 52.18 -13.03 21.07
CA GLU A 695 51.23 -13.18 19.96
C GLU A 695 51.95 -13.34 18.62
N GLU A 696 51.55 -14.37 17.86
CA GLU A 696 52.02 -14.60 16.50
C GLU A 696 51.22 -13.75 15.50
N THR A 697 51.79 -12.65 15.04
CA THR A 697 51.20 -11.85 13.96
C THR A 697 51.78 -12.28 12.61
N THR A 698 50.89 -12.76 11.74
CA THR A 698 51.25 -13.13 10.36
C THR A 698 51.23 -11.90 9.47
N HIS A 699 52.38 -11.56 8.88
CA HIS A 699 52.51 -10.51 7.88
C HIS A 699 52.96 -11.09 6.54
N PHE A 700 52.60 -10.44 5.44
CA PHE A 700 53.04 -10.82 4.09
C PHE A 700 54.01 -9.75 3.59
N GLN A 701 55.25 -10.14 3.29
CA GLN A 701 56.27 -9.25 2.77
C GLN A 701 56.42 -9.44 1.26
N PRO A 702 56.39 -8.37 0.44
CA PRO A 702 56.59 -8.49 -1.00
C PRO A 702 58.01 -8.94 -1.32
N ILE A 703 58.12 -9.97 -2.18
CA ILE A 703 59.39 -10.46 -2.70
C ILE A 703 59.59 -9.89 -4.10
N LEU A 704 60.60 -9.04 -4.21
CA LEU A 704 60.98 -8.42 -5.48
C LEU A 704 62.13 -9.20 -6.14
N PRO A 705 62.11 -9.36 -7.47
CA PRO A 705 63.21 -9.98 -8.20
C PRO A 705 64.42 -9.05 -8.21
N THR A 706 65.62 -9.63 -8.13
CA THR A 706 66.87 -8.89 -8.26
C THR A 706 67.55 -9.15 -9.60
N HIS A 707 67.21 -10.24 -10.29
CA HIS A 707 67.78 -10.60 -11.59
C HIS A 707 66.70 -11.20 -12.50
N TYR A 708 66.92 -11.14 -13.81
CA TYR A 708 66.12 -11.82 -14.82
C TYR A 708 67.02 -12.63 -15.76
N LYS A 709 66.42 -13.52 -16.56
CA LYS A 709 67.11 -14.26 -17.61
C LYS A 709 66.94 -13.53 -18.95
N SER A 710 68.05 -13.22 -19.60
CA SER A 710 68.07 -12.64 -20.94
C SER A 710 67.49 -13.62 -21.96
N ALA A 711 66.62 -13.12 -22.85
CA ALA A 711 66.03 -13.92 -23.92
C ALA A 711 67.04 -14.24 -25.05
N GLU A 712 68.06 -13.40 -25.24
CA GLU A 712 69.01 -13.52 -26.36
C GLU A 712 70.08 -14.58 -26.13
N ASP A 713 70.64 -14.64 -24.92
CA ASP A 713 71.80 -15.49 -24.60
C ASP A 713 71.60 -16.34 -23.33
N GLY A 714 70.44 -16.23 -22.67
CA GLY A 714 70.12 -16.99 -21.46
C GLY A 714 70.93 -16.57 -20.22
N THR A 715 71.70 -15.48 -20.29
CA THR A 715 72.48 -14.99 -19.15
C THR A 715 71.59 -14.32 -18.10
N ILE A 716 72.09 -14.24 -16.86
CA ILE A 716 71.30 -13.74 -15.74
C ILE A 716 71.78 -12.34 -15.39
N ILE A 717 70.93 -11.35 -15.63
CA ILE A 717 71.27 -9.94 -15.58
C ILE A 717 70.58 -9.30 -14.36
N PRO A 718 71.29 -8.45 -13.58
CA PRO A 718 70.67 -7.67 -12.50
C PRO A 718 69.57 -6.75 -13.03
N LEU A 719 68.49 -6.59 -12.26
CA LEU A 719 67.43 -5.63 -12.55
C LEU A 719 67.75 -4.27 -11.94
N GLU A 720 67.75 -3.21 -12.75
CA GLU A 720 67.86 -1.83 -12.26
C GLU A 720 66.60 -1.40 -11.51
N ASN A 721 65.42 -1.83 -11.97
CA ASN A 721 64.14 -1.60 -11.31
C ASN A 721 63.41 -2.94 -11.03
N PRO A 722 63.40 -3.39 -9.77
CA PRO A 722 62.74 -4.65 -9.36
C PRO A 722 61.23 -4.70 -9.59
N SER A 723 60.58 -3.55 -9.74
CA SER A 723 59.12 -3.45 -9.92
C SER A 723 58.68 -3.60 -11.37
N LEU A 724 59.59 -3.53 -12.35
CA LEU A 724 59.28 -3.66 -13.77
C LEU A 724 59.31 -5.11 -14.23
N TRP A 725 58.25 -5.55 -14.90
CA TRP A 725 58.13 -6.87 -15.53
C TRP A 725 57.98 -6.70 -17.04
N PHE A 726 58.82 -7.40 -17.78
CA PHE A 726 58.81 -7.44 -19.24
C PHE A 726 58.59 -8.89 -19.67
N TYR A 727 57.69 -9.09 -20.62
CA TYR A 727 57.32 -10.42 -21.12
C TYR A 727 57.70 -10.53 -22.58
N HIS A 728 58.28 -11.67 -22.94
CA HIS A 728 58.64 -12.02 -24.30
C HIS A 728 57.76 -13.20 -24.68
N ASP A 729 56.71 -12.96 -25.48
CA ASP A 729 55.79 -14.01 -25.91
C ASP A 729 56.35 -14.86 -27.05
#